data_AF-A0A2P8I1Z3-F1
#
_entry.id   AF-A0A2P8I1Z3-F1
#
_cell.length_a   1.000
_cell.length_b   1.000
_cell.length_c   1.000
_cell.angle_alpha   90.00
_cell.angle_beta   90.00
_cell.angle_gamma   90.00
#
_symmetry.space_group_name_H-M   'P 1'
#
loop_
_entity.id
_entity.type
_entity.pdbx_description
1 polymer ?
#
loop_
_entity_poly.entity_id
_entity_poly.type
_entity_poly.pdbx_seq_one_letter_code
_entity_poly.pdbx_strand_id
1 'polypeptide(L)'
;MPTSNTTPLYRNQGVGLLRAAAIPLHEVPLRWPNLVDTEMCKSWLSEIWSRPDVAEAIGAASPGLATRVQGLRENPAATSKQVRRATLATVRYLLRAVSRHTPFGLFAGVAPVALLDASSSGVKTRWGGAHRVIARVDTSWLADVIDQLEARPELVKRLDVVFTDLAAERGLRLEAPHGPAKTSIRRTRVVDVVREAASMPISFGELVTTVLTAFPQADPAAVNDILVPLIHKGLIITCLRAPMTITDPLEHLVGRLRGARADTLAETAPVLRELEAIHSELVRHNQAGATRAAQVSMRVKLSSRMRTISLAGRVPLGLDLRLDVGTALPELVVNEIERAADVLVRLSNQPTGQAVWHEYYTAFCARYGTGTLVPLADVVDPDAGLGFPAGYLGSPHPMPADSGSPRHETLLTLAWNAVVDRADEVVLTDEMIDALTVGGSSAQRRIPPHVELAARIQATGPDALQRGDYTFTVAPGRSAGTFTSRFTGVIDGSELRTTYAAMPTAVEGALPVQLSFRPVFPNAENVSRVPTYLPHVLPLGEHGGSGQSAVVRLDDLAVTATHHGLHLVSRSRNEVVEPQVFHALALDKQAPPLARFLAHLPRALTAAWHEFDWGPHAGRLPFLPRVRYRHAVLSPARWRLGTTDLPRTTDSDQWRTALEHWRLRLRCPSTVELRDGDRSLRLTLDEPVHAEVLRTHLARHGQAILGEVADQTMLGWAGGHVHEIAVPLASTRPPTPSPHVTALPLVTNSNHGHLPGTADWLYAKLYTHPDRVNEIVAHRLPQLLETTGSAAHAWYIRYRSPQENDHLRLRLRTSSREEHLRAVAAVGEWAQQLRHDGFVSRLVLDTYFPETGRYGPGPAMEAAEEVFIADSTAVSSQLRQLPDAVVAPTVLAAIGMIAIADGFLDSRERALRWLLDRPAPGTADRHHTASVIRLVLAENLRELPGWTDELTQAWKARAAALAAYRKQLSAEIDADAVLESLLHMHHNRVLGVDRVSEASCRRMARQAAVAWHARGVR
;
A
#
# COMPACT_ATOMS: atom_id res chain seq x y z
N MET A 1 25.06 26.55 -16.52
CA MET A 1 25.30 25.09 -16.60
C MET A 1 24.06 24.47 -17.22
N PRO A 2 24.17 23.50 -18.15
CA PRO A 2 23.03 23.07 -18.94
C PRO A 2 22.04 22.34 -18.04
N THR A 3 20.98 23.04 -17.66
CA THR A 3 19.78 22.48 -17.07
C THR A 3 19.23 21.47 -18.07
N SER A 4 19.32 20.17 -17.78
CA SER A 4 18.51 19.22 -18.52
C SER A 4 17.07 19.70 -18.39
N ASN A 5 16.46 19.99 -19.54
CA ASN A 5 15.12 20.58 -19.65
C ASN A 5 14.06 19.50 -19.39
N THR A 6 14.24 18.70 -18.34
CA THR A 6 13.30 17.66 -17.93
C THR A 6 12.22 18.30 -17.08
N THR A 7 11.00 18.28 -17.59
CA THR A 7 9.79 18.66 -16.84
C THR A 7 9.80 17.96 -15.48
N PRO A 8 9.61 18.68 -14.36
CA PRO A 8 9.62 18.06 -13.03
C PRO A 8 8.51 17.02 -12.92
N LEU A 9 8.74 15.90 -12.22
CA LEU A 9 7.77 14.81 -12.08
C LEU A 9 6.60 15.18 -11.16
N TYR A 10 6.84 16.08 -10.21
CA TYR A 10 5.83 16.56 -9.28
C TYR A 10 5.69 18.09 -9.27
N ARG A 11 4.47 18.57 -9.01
CA ARG A 11 4.15 19.98 -8.79
C ARG A 11 3.28 20.19 -7.56
N ASN A 12 3.58 21.24 -6.80
CA ASN A 12 2.76 21.68 -5.69
C ASN A 12 1.37 22.15 -6.15
N GLN A 13 0.41 22.13 -5.23
CA GLN A 13 -0.99 22.50 -5.49
C GLN A 13 -1.38 23.84 -4.85
N GLY A 14 -0.41 24.72 -4.61
CA GLY A 14 -0.63 26.06 -4.03
C GLY A 14 -0.87 26.10 -2.51
N VAL A 15 -0.89 24.95 -1.83
CA VAL A 15 -1.19 24.85 -0.40
C VAL A 15 -0.03 24.24 0.39
N GLY A 16 0.25 24.80 1.57
CA GLY A 16 1.21 24.26 2.53
C GLY A 16 0.67 24.33 3.96
N LEU A 17 1.14 23.42 4.82
CA LEU A 17 0.82 23.44 6.25
C LEU A 17 2.09 23.40 7.10
N LEU A 18 2.24 24.40 7.96
CA LEU A 18 3.24 24.42 9.00
C LEU A 18 2.78 23.51 10.14
N ARG A 19 3.68 22.65 10.59
CA ARG A 19 3.57 21.89 11.83
C ARG A 19 4.77 22.26 12.68
N ALA A 20 4.56 22.78 13.89
CA ALA A 20 5.66 23.29 14.70
C ALA A 20 5.44 23.09 16.19
N ALA A 21 6.56 22.99 16.91
CA ALA A 21 6.58 23.09 18.36
C ALA A 21 5.99 24.45 18.78
N ALA A 22 5.21 24.46 19.86
CA ALA A 22 4.58 25.68 20.38
C ALA A 22 5.56 26.55 21.17
N ILE A 23 6.64 25.96 21.69
CA ILE A 23 7.68 26.64 22.45
C ILE A 23 8.95 26.67 21.61
N PRO A 24 9.63 27.82 21.45
CA PRO A 24 10.86 27.89 20.69
C PRO A 24 12.00 27.20 21.43
N LEU A 25 12.98 26.72 20.67
CA LEU A 25 14.08 25.93 21.21
C LEU A 25 14.99 26.69 22.17
N HIS A 26 14.99 28.04 22.14
CA HIS A 26 15.79 28.87 23.06
C HIS A 26 15.14 29.07 24.44
N GLU A 27 13.88 28.67 24.61
CA GLU A 27 13.18 28.74 25.92
C GLU A 27 13.34 27.46 26.76
N VAL A 28 14.30 26.60 26.39
CA VAL A 28 14.75 25.48 27.21
C VAL A 28 15.38 26.02 28.49
N PRO A 29 15.18 25.37 29.66
CA PRO A 29 15.82 25.80 30.89
C PRO A 29 17.34 25.86 30.74
N LEU A 30 17.94 26.95 31.23
CA LEU A 30 19.38 27.12 31.24
C LEU A 30 20.09 26.12 32.17
N ARG A 31 19.36 25.48 33.09
CA ARG A 31 19.87 24.49 34.04
C ARG A 31 18.94 23.29 34.14
N TRP A 32 19.52 22.10 34.02
CA TRP A 32 18.85 20.83 34.21
C TRP A 32 19.14 20.25 35.61
N PRO A 33 18.25 19.41 36.18
CA PRO A 33 18.42 18.90 37.53
C PRO A 33 19.43 17.75 37.57
N ASN A 34 20.25 17.72 38.63
CA ASN A 34 21.04 16.54 38.95
C ASN A 34 20.12 15.46 39.56
N LEU A 35 19.96 14.33 38.86
CA LEU A 35 19.05 13.24 39.27
C LEU A 35 19.48 12.50 40.56
N VAL A 36 20.71 12.71 41.03
CA VAL A 36 21.21 12.16 42.31
C VAL A 36 20.79 13.04 43.48
N ASP A 37 20.59 14.34 43.25
CA ASP A 37 20.16 15.30 44.26
C ASP A 37 18.63 15.44 44.25
N THR A 38 18.01 14.90 45.29
CA THR A 38 16.54 14.88 45.42
C THR A 38 15.97 16.28 45.66
N GLU A 39 16.65 17.14 46.40
CA GLU A 39 16.15 18.49 46.70
C GLU A 39 16.31 19.41 45.49
N MET A 40 17.42 19.29 44.76
CA MET A 40 17.56 19.96 43.45
C MET A 40 16.46 19.53 42.48
N CYS A 41 16.12 18.24 42.43
CA CYS A 41 15.02 17.75 41.62
C CYS A 41 13.66 18.33 42.02
N LYS A 42 13.37 18.46 43.33
CA LYS A 42 12.12 19.08 43.82
C LYS A 42 12.05 20.57 43.49
N SER A 43 13.17 21.28 43.67
CA SER A 43 13.28 22.71 43.33
C SER A 43 13.06 22.92 41.83
N TRP A 44 13.74 22.15 40.98
CA TRP A 44 13.57 22.20 39.53
C TRP A 44 12.15 21.86 39.10
N LEU A 45 11.54 20.81 39.69
CA LEU A 45 10.13 20.48 39.41
C LEU A 45 9.22 21.67 39.75
N SER A 46 9.44 22.34 40.89
CA SER A 46 8.64 23.50 41.29
C SER A 46 8.81 24.70 40.37
N GLU A 47 10.03 24.95 39.90
CA GLU A 47 10.35 25.98 38.90
C GLU A 47 9.63 25.70 37.58
N ILE A 48 9.76 24.49 37.04
CA ILE A 48 9.08 24.12 35.78
C ILE A 48 7.57 24.16 35.94
N TRP A 49 7.02 23.77 37.09
CA TRP A 49 5.58 23.82 37.34
C TRP A 49 5.04 25.24 37.55
N SER A 50 5.91 26.23 37.78
CA SER A 50 5.53 27.65 37.84
C SER A 50 5.24 28.24 36.45
N ARG A 51 5.70 27.58 35.37
CA ARG A 51 5.43 27.93 33.98
C ARG A 51 4.04 27.43 33.56
N PRO A 52 3.02 28.31 33.39
CA PRO A 52 1.65 27.87 33.17
C PRO A 52 1.45 27.11 31.85
N ASP A 53 2.15 27.49 30.78
CA ASP A 53 2.24 26.79 29.49
C ASP A 53 2.68 25.34 29.62
N VAL A 54 3.77 25.09 30.35
CA VAL A 54 4.32 23.74 30.51
C VAL A 54 3.42 22.90 31.42
N ALA A 55 2.98 23.44 32.55
CA ALA A 55 2.12 22.73 33.48
C ALA A 55 0.77 22.36 32.84
N GLU A 56 0.18 23.28 32.06
CA GLU A 56 -1.06 23.05 31.30
C GLU A 56 -0.87 21.97 30.22
N ALA A 57 0.19 22.04 29.42
CA ALA A 57 0.48 21.06 28.37
C ALA A 57 0.70 19.65 28.93
N ILE A 58 1.49 19.53 30.00
CA ILE A 58 1.72 18.25 30.68
C ILE A 58 0.44 17.76 31.36
N GLY A 59 -0.33 18.64 32.00
CA GLY A 59 -1.61 18.30 32.62
C GLY A 59 -2.62 17.75 31.61
N ALA A 60 -2.69 18.35 30.43
CA ALA A 60 -3.57 17.90 29.35
C ALA A 60 -3.13 16.54 28.74
N ALA A 61 -1.83 16.29 28.61
CA ALA A 61 -1.33 15.03 28.02
C ALA A 61 -1.17 13.88 29.02
N SER A 62 -0.91 14.20 30.30
CA SER A 62 -0.61 13.24 31.36
C SER A 62 -1.10 13.72 32.73
N PRO A 63 -2.42 13.67 32.98
CA PRO A 63 -3.00 14.09 34.27
C PRO A 63 -2.36 13.37 35.46
N GLY A 64 -2.04 12.07 35.33
CA GLY A 64 -1.40 11.30 36.40
C GLY A 64 0.02 11.75 36.73
N LEU A 65 0.78 12.27 35.75
CA LEU A 65 2.06 12.92 36.04
C LEU A 65 1.82 14.26 36.72
N ALA A 66 0.84 15.05 36.26
CA ALA A 66 0.55 16.35 36.83
C ALA A 66 0.13 16.27 38.31
N THR A 67 -0.79 15.37 38.65
CA THR A 67 -1.18 15.10 40.05
C THR A 67 0.02 14.67 40.89
N ARG A 68 0.92 13.85 40.32
CA ARG A 68 2.12 13.41 41.02
C ARG A 68 3.09 14.55 41.29
N VAL A 69 3.35 15.41 40.30
CA VAL A 69 4.24 16.56 40.50
C VAL A 69 3.65 17.50 41.55
N GLN A 70 2.35 17.78 41.50
CA GLN A 70 1.68 18.60 42.51
C GLN A 70 1.83 18.01 43.91
N GLY A 71 1.54 16.72 44.09
CA GLY A 71 1.69 16.05 45.38
C GLY A 71 3.14 15.99 45.89
N LEU A 72 4.13 15.95 44.99
CA LEU A 72 5.55 16.00 45.38
C LEU A 72 6.02 17.38 45.84
N ARG A 73 5.39 18.46 45.34
CA ARG A 73 5.70 19.83 45.78
C ARG A 73 5.21 20.10 47.20
N GLU A 74 4.14 19.41 47.60
CA GLU A 74 3.46 19.62 48.89
C GLU A 74 3.90 18.58 49.96
N ASN A 75 4.60 17.51 49.57
CA ASN A 75 4.97 16.42 50.48
C ASN A 75 6.48 16.37 50.79
N PRO A 76 6.92 16.80 51.98
CA PRO A 76 8.32 16.73 52.38
C PRO A 76 8.85 15.29 52.54
N ALA A 77 7.99 14.30 52.79
CA ALA A 77 8.33 12.89 52.99
C ALA A 77 8.43 12.06 51.70
N ALA A 78 8.39 12.70 50.52
CA ALA A 78 8.48 11.99 49.24
C ALA A 78 9.82 11.25 49.06
N THR A 79 9.78 9.99 48.62
CA THR A 79 10.99 9.19 48.41
C THR A 79 11.82 9.69 47.22
N SER A 80 13.14 9.58 47.30
CA SER A 80 14.08 9.96 46.21
C SER A 80 13.73 9.28 44.88
N LYS A 81 13.30 8.01 44.92
CA LYS A 81 12.86 7.24 43.75
C LYS A 81 11.62 7.83 43.08
N GLN A 82 10.63 8.31 43.85
CA GLN A 82 9.43 8.93 43.31
C GLN A 82 9.74 10.26 42.63
N VAL A 83 10.55 11.10 43.30
CA VAL A 83 11.00 12.40 42.78
C VAL A 83 11.76 12.19 41.47
N ARG A 84 12.79 11.33 41.45
CA ARG A 84 13.58 11.02 40.24
C ARG A 84 12.74 10.58 39.05
N ARG A 85 11.74 9.72 39.27
CA ARG A 85 10.84 9.25 38.20
C ARG A 85 9.96 10.38 37.65
N ALA A 86 9.44 11.24 38.51
CA ALA A 86 8.63 12.39 38.09
C ALA A 86 9.48 13.43 37.35
N THR A 87 10.70 13.71 37.82
CA THR A 87 11.68 14.57 37.16
C THR A 87 11.99 14.06 35.76
N LEU A 88 12.39 12.80 35.61
CA LEU A 88 12.75 12.23 34.29
C LEU A 88 11.56 12.24 33.31
N ALA A 89 10.34 12.00 33.80
CA ALA A 89 9.14 12.10 32.98
C ALA A 89 8.87 13.54 32.51
N THR A 90 9.03 14.52 33.42
CA THR A 90 8.86 15.95 33.13
C THR A 90 9.91 16.45 32.15
N VAL A 91 11.17 16.04 32.30
CA VAL A 91 12.26 16.31 31.33
C VAL A 91 11.88 15.83 29.94
N ARG A 92 11.36 14.61 29.79
CA ARG A 92 10.93 14.09 28.48
C ARG A 92 9.81 14.90 27.84
N TYR A 93 8.86 15.40 28.63
CA TYR A 93 7.80 16.28 28.11
C TYR A 93 8.33 17.67 27.73
N LEU A 94 9.26 18.22 28.51
CA LEU A 94 9.87 19.50 28.18
C LEU A 94 10.71 19.42 26.91
N LEU A 95 11.52 18.37 26.77
CA LEU A 95 12.26 18.09 25.53
C LEU A 95 11.31 17.94 24.34
N ARG A 96 10.18 17.25 24.52
CA ARG A 96 9.15 17.18 23.47
C ARG A 96 8.62 18.57 23.10
N ALA A 97 8.29 19.40 24.09
CA ALA A 97 7.65 20.70 23.90
C ALA A 97 8.45 21.65 23.01
N VAL A 98 9.78 21.56 23.08
CA VAL A 98 10.69 22.47 22.37
C VAL A 98 11.27 21.88 21.08
N SER A 99 11.26 20.54 20.93
CA SER A 99 12.02 19.86 19.87
C SER A 99 11.21 18.98 18.93
N ARG A 100 9.90 18.79 19.18
CA ARG A 100 9.06 17.94 18.34
C ARG A 100 7.92 18.73 17.70
N HIS A 101 7.98 18.86 16.39
CA HIS A 101 6.99 19.53 15.54
C HIS A 101 5.71 18.73 15.30
N THR A 102 5.66 17.43 15.66
CA THR A 102 4.48 16.58 15.48
C THR A 102 3.30 17.07 16.35
N PRO A 103 2.18 17.55 15.75
CA PRO A 103 1.06 18.11 16.51
C PRO A 103 0.52 17.13 17.56
N PHE A 104 0.49 17.59 18.81
CA PHE A 104 0.01 16.78 19.94
C PHE A 104 -0.33 17.68 21.12
N GLY A 105 -1.62 17.77 21.41
CA GLY A 105 -2.10 18.56 22.53
C GLY A 105 -1.67 20.02 22.39
N LEU A 106 -1.00 20.52 23.42
CA LEU A 106 -0.52 21.91 23.50
C LEU A 106 0.99 22.04 23.21
N PHE A 107 1.67 20.94 22.91
CA PHE A 107 3.12 20.95 22.69
C PHE A 107 3.52 21.39 21.28
N ALA A 108 2.66 21.11 20.30
CA ALA A 108 2.88 21.42 18.91
C ALA A 108 1.53 21.58 18.20
N GLY A 109 1.50 22.48 17.23
CA GLY A 109 0.29 22.86 16.52
C GLY A 109 0.52 23.06 15.03
N VAL A 110 -0.48 23.63 14.37
CA VAL A 110 -0.51 23.84 12.92
C VAL A 110 -0.89 25.26 12.53
N ALA A 111 -0.40 25.72 11.38
CA ALA A 111 -0.81 26.96 10.74
C ALA A 111 -0.74 26.84 9.21
N PRO A 112 -1.62 27.51 8.45
CA PRO A 112 -1.53 27.54 6.99
C PRO A 112 -0.26 28.27 6.53
N VAL A 113 0.25 27.87 5.37
CA VAL A 113 1.43 28.47 4.73
C VAL A 113 1.09 28.83 3.29
N ALA A 114 1.25 30.11 2.95
CA ALA A 114 1.13 30.55 1.57
C ALA A 114 2.39 30.15 0.78
N LEU A 115 2.21 29.64 -0.43
CA LEU A 115 3.29 29.36 -1.37
C LEU A 115 3.37 30.53 -2.35
N LEU A 116 4.46 31.30 -2.31
CA LEU A 116 4.63 32.52 -3.09
C LEU A 116 5.03 32.21 -4.54
N ASP A 117 4.60 33.07 -5.45
CA ASP A 117 5.11 33.13 -6.82
C ASP A 117 6.37 34.03 -6.93
N ALA A 118 7.05 33.99 -8.08
CA ALA A 118 8.22 34.82 -8.38
C ALA A 118 7.96 36.33 -8.27
N SER A 119 6.70 36.79 -8.34
CA SER A 119 6.33 38.21 -8.34
C SER A 119 6.09 38.78 -6.93
N SER A 120 6.02 37.92 -5.92
CA SER A 120 5.66 38.27 -4.55
C SER A 120 6.81 38.90 -3.77
N SER A 121 6.55 40.00 -3.05
CA SER A 121 7.56 40.72 -2.27
C SER A 121 7.86 40.02 -0.92
N GLY A 122 9.03 39.36 -0.82
CA GLY A 122 9.71 38.99 0.43
C GLY A 122 9.02 37.97 1.36
N VAL A 123 9.81 37.09 1.97
CA VAL A 123 9.36 36.16 3.03
C VAL A 123 9.07 36.94 4.31
N LYS A 124 7.80 36.98 4.74
CA LYS A 124 7.41 37.53 6.05
C LYS A 124 6.98 36.40 6.97
N THR A 125 7.73 36.19 8.04
CA THR A 125 7.36 35.27 9.13
C THR A 125 6.97 36.08 10.37
N ARG A 126 5.77 35.84 10.90
CA ARG A 126 5.29 36.40 12.17
C ARG A 126 4.90 35.26 13.10
N TRP A 127 5.42 35.30 14.33
CA TRP A 127 5.00 34.47 15.44
C TRP A 127 4.31 35.33 16.49
N GLY A 128 3.06 35.02 16.80
CA GLY A 128 2.32 35.65 17.89
C GLY A 128 1.97 34.65 19.00
N GLY A 129 1.55 35.15 20.15
CA GLY A 129 1.20 34.34 21.33
C GLY A 129 -0.26 33.90 21.39
N ALA A 130 -1.11 34.34 20.44
CA ALA A 130 -2.56 34.11 20.48
C ALA A 130 -2.96 32.74 19.89
N HIS A 131 -2.25 31.67 20.27
CA HIS A 131 -2.56 30.32 19.82
C HIS A 131 -3.97 29.91 20.28
N ARG A 132 -4.71 29.21 19.41
CA ARG A 132 -6.07 28.77 19.68
C ARG A 132 -6.10 27.26 19.91
N VAL A 133 -6.61 26.85 21.06
CA VAL A 133 -6.84 25.44 21.40
C VAL A 133 -8.20 25.01 20.90
N ILE A 134 -8.24 23.88 20.21
CA ILE A 134 -9.47 23.22 19.79
C ILE A 134 -9.57 21.90 20.56
N ALA A 135 -10.63 21.75 21.34
CA ALA A 135 -10.91 20.56 22.13
C ALA A 135 -11.98 19.69 21.47
N ARG A 136 -11.81 18.38 21.59
CA ARG A 136 -12.77 17.35 21.17
C ARG A 136 -12.77 16.21 22.17
N VAL A 137 -13.79 15.37 22.13
CA VAL A 137 -13.81 14.15 22.95
C VAL A 137 -12.72 13.19 22.48
N ASP A 138 -12.09 12.50 23.43
CA ASP A 138 -11.22 11.38 23.12
C ASP A 138 -12.06 10.17 22.66
N THR A 139 -11.60 9.52 21.60
CA THR A 139 -12.37 8.44 20.96
C THR A 139 -12.38 7.13 21.75
N SER A 140 -11.47 6.92 22.72
CA SER A 140 -11.58 5.78 23.63
C SER A 140 -12.64 6.00 24.70
N TRP A 141 -12.75 7.23 25.22
CA TRP A 141 -13.87 7.60 26.10
C TRP A 141 -15.21 7.49 25.36
N LEU A 142 -15.29 8.02 24.13
CA LEU A 142 -16.51 7.98 23.35
C LEU A 142 -16.93 6.55 22.99
N ALA A 143 -15.98 5.68 22.61
CA ALA A 143 -16.27 4.28 22.31
C ALA A 143 -16.89 3.57 23.51
N ASP A 144 -16.34 3.74 24.72
CA ASP A 144 -16.89 3.14 25.93
C ASP A 144 -18.29 3.67 26.28
N VAL A 145 -18.53 4.98 26.12
CA VAL A 145 -19.87 5.56 26.29
C VAL A 145 -20.87 4.93 25.30
N ILE A 146 -20.47 4.74 24.04
CA ILE A 146 -21.31 4.08 23.04
C ILE A 146 -21.57 2.62 23.43
N ASP A 147 -20.55 1.89 23.89
CA ASP A 147 -20.70 0.49 24.33
C ASP A 147 -21.70 0.40 25.52
N GLN A 148 -21.64 1.33 26.48
CA GLN A 148 -22.61 1.42 27.58
C GLN A 148 -24.04 1.75 27.13
N LEU A 149 -24.19 2.51 26.04
CA LEU A 149 -25.50 2.83 25.45
C LEU A 149 -26.04 1.64 24.65
N GLU A 150 -25.19 0.96 23.88
CA GLU A 150 -25.53 -0.26 23.13
C GLU A 150 -25.89 -1.44 24.05
N ALA A 151 -25.46 -1.42 25.32
CA ALA A 151 -25.86 -2.40 26.32
C ALA A 151 -27.30 -2.21 26.85
N ARG A 152 -28.03 -1.15 26.45
CA ARG A 152 -29.37 -0.82 26.98
C ARG A 152 -30.48 -1.28 26.03
N PRO A 153 -31.26 -2.32 26.38
CA PRO A 153 -32.22 -2.93 25.46
C PRO A 153 -33.29 -1.95 24.95
N GLU A 154 -33.83 -1.10 25.84
CA GLU A 154 -34.88 -0.14 25.49
C GLU A 154 -34.40 0.97 24.54
N LEU A 155 -33.11 1.29 24.58
CA LEU A 155 -32.50 2.20 23.61
C LEU A 155 -32.27 1.48 22.29
N VAL A 156 -31.64 0.30 22.31
CA VAL A 156 -31.27 -0.46 21.10
C VAL A 156 -32.47 -0.72 20.21
N LYS A 157 -33.64 -1.06 20.78
CA LYS A 157 -34.90 -1.23 20.05
C LYS A 157 -35.29 -0.05 19.15
N ARG A 158 -34.82 1.16 19.47
CA ARG A 158 -35.12 2.41 18.76
C ARG A 158 -33.99 2.88 17.83
N LEU A 159 -32.91 2.12 17.73
CA LEU A 159 -31.76 2.47 16.90
C LEU A 159 -31.88 1.82 15.52
N ASP A 160 -31.36 2.51 14.51
CA ASP A 160 -31.06 1.88 13.23
C ASP A 160 -29.78 1.07 13.35
N VAL A 161 -29.77 -0.05 12.64
CA VAL A 161 -28.66 -0.98 12.57
C VAL A 161 -28.41 -1.43 11.13
N VAL A 162 -27.17 -1.82 10.85
CA VAL A 162 -26.78 -2.53 9.62
C VAL A 162 -25.95 -3.75 9.97
N PHE A 163 -25.97 -4.76 9.11
CA PHE A 163 -25.01 -5.83 9.15
C PHE A 163 -23.69 -5.37 8.52
N THR A 164 -22.56 -5.71 9.14
CA THR A 164 -21.23 -5.32 8.63
C THR A 164 -20.97 -5.93 7.26
N ASP A 165 -20.53 -5.11 6.31
CA ASP A 165 -20.08 -5.53 4.97
C ASP A 165 -18.68 -6.17 4.99
N LEU A 166 -18.00 -6.16 6.14
CA LEU A 166 -16.73 -6.85 6.36
C LEU A 166 -16.89 -8.33 6.72
N ALA A 167 -18.12 -8.84 6.82
CA ALA A 167 -18.38 -10.23 7.14
C ALA A 167 -18.19 -11.13 5.92
N ALA A 168 -17.28 -12.09 6.01
CA ALA A 168 -17.03 -13.11 5.00
C ALA A 168 -17.70 -14.45 5.38
N GLU A 169 -18.26 -15.12 4.38
CA GLU A 169 -18.79 -16.49 4.51
C GLU A 169 -17.67 -17.52 4.41
N ARG A 170 -17.62 -18.45 5.37
CA ARG A 170 -16.69 -19.58 5.37
C ARG A 170 -17.41 -20.88 5.70
N GLY A 171 -17.95 -21.52 4.67
CA GLY A 171 -18.80 -22.70 4.82
C GLY A 171 -19.97 -22.44 5.78
N LEU A 172 -19.95 -23.09 6.95
CA LEU A 172 -20.97 -22.96 7.98
C LEU A 172 -20.71 -21.82 9.00
N ARG A 173 -19.77 -20.91 8.72
CA ARG A 173 -19.42 -19.79 9.61
C ARG A 173 -19.45 -18.45 8.89
N LEU A 174 -19.71 -17.40 9.67
CA LEU A 174 -19.53 -16.01 9.27
C LEU A 174 -18.44 -15.39 10.12
N GLU A 175 -17.57 -14.64 9.47
CA GLU A 175 -16.36 -14.13 10.09
C GLU A 175 -16.13 -12.65 9.74
N ALA A 176 -15.84 -11.83 10.74
CA ALA A 176 -15.60 -10.41 10.55
C ALA A 176 -14.46 -9.91 11.46
N PRO A 177 -13.73 -8.85 11.06
CA PRO A 177 -12.79 -8.17 11.95
C PRO A 177 -13.50 -7.63 13.20
N HIS A 178 -12.92 -7.83 14.38
CA HIS A 178 -13.41 -7.25 15.64
C HIS A 178 -12.22 -6.80 16.49
N GLY A 179 -11.88 -5.51 16.36
CA GLY A 179 -10.64 -4.97 16.91
C GLY A 179 -9.43 -5.74 16.36
N PRO A 180 -8.42 -6.08 17.18
CA PRO A 180 -7.25 -6.83 16.73
C PRO A 180 -7.53 -8.33 16.52
N ALA A 181 -8.71 -8.79 16.92
CA ALA A 181 -9.16 -10.16 16.80
C ALA A 181 -10.15 -10.31 15.64
N LYS A 182 -10.63 -11.54 15.48
CA LYS A 182 -11.64 -11.93 14.51
C LYS A 182 -12.81 -12.54 15.27
N THR A 183 -14.02 -12.11 14.93
CA THR A 183 -15.24 -12.77 15.37
C THR A 183 -15.55 -13.89 14.39
N SER A 184 -15.93 -15.06 14.89
CA SER A 184 -16.42 -16.18 14.08
C SER A 184 -17.67 -16.81 14.72
N ILE A 185 -18.81 -16.72 14.04
CA ILE A 185 -20.09 -17.31 14.49
C ILE A 185 -20.53 -18.41 13.53
N ARG A 186 -21.37 -19.32 14.02
CA ARG A 186 -22.05 -20.27 13.14
C ARG A 186 -23.06 -19.51 12.27
N ARG A 187 -23.03 -19.77 10.97
CA ARG A 187 -24.03 -19.29 10.01
C ARG A 187 -25.28 -20.14 10.14
N THR A 188 -26.31 -19.59 10.77
CA THR A 188 -27.63 -20.21 10.87
C THR A 188 -28.62 -19.47 9.98
N ARG A 189 -29.76 -20.11 9.66
CA ARG A 189 -30.81 -19.48 8.85
C ARG A 189 -31.32 -18.16 9.47
N VAL A 190 -31.35 -18.05 10.79
CA VAL A 190 -31.70 -16.81 11.50
C VAL A 190 -30.68 -15.71 11.18
N VAL A 191 -29.39 -16.01 11.22
CA VAL A 191 -28.33 -15.05 10.92
C VAL A 191 -28.36 -14.63 9.44
N ASP A 192 -28.68 -15.55 8.52
CA ASP A 192 -28.86 -15.21 7.10
C ASP A 192 -30.00 -14.20 6.89
N VAL A 193 -31.17 -14.42 7.51
CA VAL A 193 -32.29 -13.49 7.46
C VAL A 193 -31.92 -12.13 8.03
N VAL A 194 -31.19 -12.11 9.16
CA VAL A 194 -30.71 -10.86 9.78
C VAL A 194 -29.79 -10.09 8.86
N ARG A 195 -28.84 -10.77 8.23
CA ARG A 195 -27.88 -10.15 7.30
C ARG A 195 -28.58 -9.59 6.07
N GLU A 196 -29.54 -10.31 5.50
CA GLU A 196 -30.31 -9.85 4.34
C GLU A 196 -31.16 -8.63 4.68
N ALA A 197 -31.91 -8.69 5.79
CA ALA A 197 -32.77 -7.59 6.24
C ALA A 197 -31.97 -6.34 6.62
N ALA A 198 -30.81 -6.50 7.26
CA ALA A 198 -29.93 -5.41 7.66
C ALA A 198 -28.83 -5.10 6.63
N SER A 199 -29.02 -5.47 5.35
CA SER A 199 -28.12 -5.08 4.25
C SER A 199 -28.17 -3.59 3.91
N MET A 200 -29.23 -2.92 4.37
CA MET A 200 -29.41 -1.48 4.42
C MET A 200 -29.84 -1.10 5.84
N PRO A 201 -29.71 0.19 6.25
CA PRO A 201 -30.19 0.64 7.56
C PRO A 201 -31.65 0.27 7.80
N ILE A 202 -31.90 -0.45 8.89
CA ILE A 202 -33.22 -0.86 9.37
C ILE A 202 -33.32 -0.60 10.87
N SER A 203 -34.49 -0.23 11.39
CA SER A 203 -34.64 -0.12 12.84
C SER A 203 -34.50 -1.49 13.51
N PHE A 204 -33.88 -1.55 14.68
CA PHE A 204 -33.71 -2.81 15.40
C PHE A 204 -35.06 -3.46 15.75
N GLY A 205 -36.07 -2.66 16.08
CA GLY A 205 -37.43 -3.13 16.31
C GLY A 205 -38.03 -3.83 15.09
N GLU A 206 -37.91 -3.23 13.90
CA GLU A 206 -38.35 -3.86 12.65
C GLU A 206 -37.55 -5.11 12.33
N LEU A 207 -36.23 -5.11 12.56
CA LEU A 207 -35.38 -6.29 12.36
C LEU A 207 -35.85 -7.47 13.23
N VAL A 208 -36.20 -7.23 14.51
CA VAL A 208 -36.79 -8.24 15.39
C VAL A 208 -38.11 -8.76 14.79
N THR A 209 -38.98 -7.86 14.31
CA THR A 209 -40.25 -8.25 13.66
C THR A 209 -40.02 -9.09 12.40
N THR A 210 -39.06 -8.74 11.55
CA THR A 210 -38.68 -9.49 10.35
C THR A 210 -38.23 -10.91 10.70
N VAL A 211 -37.40 -11.06 11.74
CA VAL A 211 -36.97 -12.38 12.22
C VAL A 211 -38.14 -13.18 12.76
N LEU A 212 -39.02 -12.59 13.58
CA LEU A 212 -40.19 -13.28 14.13
C LEU A 212 -41.18 -13.71 13.05
N THR A 213 -41.32 -12.93 11.97
CA THR A 213 -42.15 -13.30 10.82
C THR A 213 -41.56 -14.49 10.07
N ALA A 214 -40.23 -14.53 9.90
CA ALA A 214 -39.54 -15.66 9.28
C ALA A 214 -39.53 -16.93 10.17
N PHE A 215 -39.64 -16.77 11.49
CA PHE A 215 -39.64 -17.85 12.48
C PHE A 215 -40.78 -17.69 13.52
N PRO A 216 -42.05 -17.98 13.16
CA PRO A 216 -43.20 -17.69 14.01
C PRO A 216 -43.25 -18.45 15.35
N GLN A 217 -42.48 -19.55 15.46
CA GLN A 217 -42.38 -20.37 16.68
C GLN A 217 -41.28 -19.89 17.64
N ALA A 218 -40.52 -18.85 17.28
CA ALA A 218 -39.46 -18.30 18.11
C ALA A 218 -40.01 -17.35 19.18
N ASP A 219 -39.49 -17.46 20.40
CA ASP A 219 -39.77 -16.51 21.48
C ASP A 219 -39.13 -15.14 21.17
N PRO A 220 -39.88 -14.02 21.22
CA PRO A 220 -39.32 -12.67 21.11
C PRO A 220 -38.13 -12.39 22.04
N ALA A 221 -38.10 -12.96 23.25
CA ALA A 221 -36.96 -12.82 24.15
C ALA A 221 -35.71 -13.52 23.58
N ALA A 222 -35.86 -14.74 23.08
CA ALA A 222 -34.79 -15.51 22.46
C ALA A 222 -34.22 -14.84 21.20
N VAL A 223 -35.04 -14.12 20.42
CA VAL A 223 -34.56 -13.34 19.26
C VAL A 223 -33.65 -12.19 19.72
N ASN A 224 -34.03 -11.46 20.77
CA ASN A 224 -33.18 -10.40 21.32
C ASN A 224 -31.86 -10.96 21.87
N ASP A 225 -31.89 -12.12 22.53
CA ASP A 225 -30.71 -12.82 23.05
C ASP A 225 -29.75 -13.28 21.94
N ILE A 226 -30.22 -13.37 20.69
CA ILE A 226 -29.37 -13.63 19.52
C ILE A 226 -28.82 -12.33 18.93
N LEU A 227 -29.67 -11.32 18.73
CA LEU A 227 -29.29 -10.08 18.03
C LEU A 227 -28.36 -9.17 18.83
N VAL A 228 -28.57 -9.01 20.13
CA VAL A 228 -27.74 -8.13 20.97
C VAL A 228 -26.27 -8.61 21.00
N PRO A 229 -25.97 -9.92 21.16
CA PRO A 229 -24.60 -10.40 21.02
C PRO A 229 -23.97 -10.15 19.64
N LEU A 230 -24.75 -10.05 18.56
CA LEU A 230 -24.20 -9.70 17.24
C LEU A 230 -23.72 -8.25 17.18
N ILE A 231 -24.37 -7.34 17.92
CA ILE A 231 -23.89 -5.95 18.09
C ILE A 231 -22.54 -5.96 18.83
N HIS A 232 -22.48 -6.62 19.99
CA HIS A 232 -21.24 -6.69 20.79
C HIS A 232 -20.09 -7.38 20.05
N LYS A 233 -20.39 -8.32 19.17
CA LYS A 233 -19.40 -9.00 18.32
C LYS A 233 -19.00 -8.20 17.07
N GLY A 234 -19.59 -7.03 16.84
CA GLY A 234 -19.32 -6.14 15.70
C GLY A 234 -19.88 -6.64 14.36
N LEU A 235 -20.80 -7.60 14.36
CA LEU A 235 -21.48 -8.08 13.16
C LEU A 235 -22.68 -7.22 12.78
N ILE A 236 -23.34 -6.63 13.79
CA ILE A 236 -24.33 -5.58 13.62
C ILE A 236 -23.71 -4.28 14.12
N ILE A 237 -23.81 -3.22 13.34
CA ILE A 237 -23.29 -1.90 13.67
C ILE A 237 -24.49 -0.99 13.92
N THR A 238 -24.51 -0.31 15.07
CA THR A 238 -25.55 0.67 15.37
C THR A 238 -25.22 2.02 14.78
N CYS A 239 -26.26 2.81 14.52
CA CYS A 239 -26.12 4.17 14.07
C CYS A 239 -25.43 5.14 15.04
N LEU A 240 -25.23 4.77 16.31
CA LEU A 240 -24.52 5.59 17.30
C LEU A 240 -23.04 5.76 16.92
N ARG A 241 -22.49 4.81 16.16
CA ARG A 241 -21.09 4.80 15.73
C ARG A 241 -20.94 5.66 14.48
N ALA A 242 -20.44 6.88 14.67
CA ALA A 242 -20.25 7.85 13.60
C ALA A 242 -19.28 7.34 12.52
N PRO A 243 -19.65 7.40 11.22
CA PRO A 243 -18.74 7.16 10.11
C PRO A 243 -17.45 7.99 10.23
N MET A 244 -16.35 7.51 9.68
CA MET A 244 -15.04 8.18 9.82
C MET A 244 -14.92 9.48 9.01
N THR A 245 -15.89 9.73 8.12
CA THR A 245 -16.10 11.01 7.44
C THR A 245 -16.69 12.10 8.34
N ILE A 246 -17.27 11.73 9.49
CA ILE A 246 -17.79 12.67 10.48
C ILE A 246 -16.68 13.09 11.44
N THR A 247 -16.37 14.38 11.43
CA THR A 247 -15.28 14.97 12.23
C THR A 247 -15.67 15.30 13.66
N ASP A 248 -16.97 15.53 13.94
CA ASP A 248 -17.51 15.66 15.31
C ASP A 248 -18.39 14.44 15.65
N PRO A 249 -17.79 13.36 16.19
CA PRO A 249 -18.54 12.15 16.51
C PRO A 249 -19.42 12.30 17.78
N LEU A 250 -19.20 13.32 18.61
CA LEU A 250 -20.07 13.58 19.77
C LEU A 250 -21.37 14.23 19.30
N GLU A 251 -21.29 15.23 18.42
CA GLU A 251 -22.47 15.85 17.80
C GLU A 251 -23.35 14.79 17.14
N HIS A 252 -22.75 13.90 16.35
CA HIS A 252 -23.44 12.76 15.74
C HIS A 252 -24.14 11.88 16.77
N LEU A 253 -23.44 11.47 17.83
CA LEU A 253 -24.00 10.63 18.88
C LEU A 253 -25.23 11.29 19.53
N VAL A 254 -25.11 12.57 19.92
CA VAL A 254 -26.21 13.34 20.52
C VAL A 254 -27.39 13.44 19.55
N GLY A 255 -27.13 13.73 18.27
CA GLY A 255 -28.16 13.78 17.22
C GLY A 255 -28.92 12.46 17.08
N ARG A 256 -28.21 11.33 17.04
CA ARG A 256 -28.84 9.99 16.94
C ARG A 256 -29.64 9.62 18.19
N LEU A 257 -29.15 9.95 19.39
CA LEU A 257 -29.89 9.72 20.64
C LEU A 257 -31.19 10.55 20.71
N ARG A 258 -31.17 11.80 20.25
CA ARG A 258 -32.38 12.63 20.12
C ARG A 258 -33.36 12.03 19.11
N GLY A 259 -32.86 11.61 17.95
CA GLY A 259 -33.68 10.94 16.93
C GLY A 259 -34.38 9.69 17.46
N ALA A 260 -33.70 8.91 18.30
CA ALA A 260 -34.24 7.73 18.98
C ALA A 260 -35.13 8.05 20.20
N ARG A 261 -35.40 9.34 20.48
CA ARG A 261 -36.15 9.82 21.66
C ARG A 261 -35.62 9.25 22.98
N ALA A 262 -34.29 9.22 23.12
CA ALA A 262 -33.64 8.67 24.29
C ALA A 262 -33.90 9.47 25.58
N ASP A 263 -34.36 10.71 25.45
CA ASP A 263 -34.83 11.59 26.53
C ASP A 263 -36.09 11.06 27.24
N THR A 264 -36.89 10.20 26.57
CA THR A 264 -38.07 9.59 27.17
C THR A 264 -37.75 8.29 27.93
N LEU A 265 -36.49 7.83 27.90
CA LEU A 265 -36.07 6.58 28.54
C LEU A 265 -35.43 6.90 29.90
N ALA A 266 -36.00 6.37 31.00
CA ALA A 266 -35.59 6.71 32.36
C ALA A 266 -34.08 6.54 32.61
N GLU A 267 -33.48 5.46 32.09
CA GLU A 267 -32.05 5.17 32.28
C GLU A 267 -31.14 6.01 31.36
N THR A 268 -31.63 6.41 30.17
CA THR A 268 -30.82 7.06 29.12
C THR A 268 -30.94 8.58 29.09
N ALA A 269 -32.08 9.12 29.52
CA ALA A 269 -32.30 10.56 29.60
C ALA A 269 -31.23 11.31 30.42
N PRO A 270 -30.76 10.81 31.59
CA PRO A 270 -29.70 11.49 32.33
C PRO A 270 -28.38 11.55 31.56
N VAL A 271 -28.01 10.44 30.89
CA VAL A 271 -26.77 10.38 30.10
C VAL A 271 -26.84 11.32 28.90
N LEU A 272 -27.98 11.34 28.18
CA LEU A 272 -28.17 12.27 27.06
C LEU A 272 -28.02 13.73 27.49
N ARG A 273 -28.65 14.14 28.61
CA ARG A 273 -28.51 15.51 29.13
C ARG A 273 -27.07 15.89 29.44
N GLU A 274 -26.30 14.97 30.00
CA GLU A 274 -24.88 15.21 30.25
C GLU A 274 -24.07 15.31 28.95
N LEU A 275 -24.34 14.45 27.96
CA LEU A 275 -23.68 14.52 26.64
C LEU A 275 -23.99 15.84 25.91
N GLU A 276 -25.24 16.31 25.96
CA GLU A 276 -25.65 17.61 25.40
C GLU A 276 -24.95 18.79 26.08
N ALA A 277 -24.82 18.72 27.41
CA ALA A 277 -24.12 19.75 28.17
C ALA A 277 -22.62 19.75 27.85
N ILE A 278 -21.99 18.58 27.76
CA ILE A 278 -20.58 18.42 27.33
C ILE A 278 -20.39 18.99 25.93
N HIS A 279 -21.26 18.64 24.97
CA HIS A 279 -21.20 19.14 23.60
C HIS A 279 -21.33 20.68 23.56
N SER A 280 -22.31 21.25 24.27
CA SER A 280 -22.53 22.68 24.33
C SER A 280 -21.34 23.43 24.95
N GLU A 281 -20.74 22.88 26.01
CA GLU A 281 -19.53 23.43 26.63
C GLU A 281 -18.30 23.32 25.72
N LEU A 282 -18.15 22.24 24.94
CA LEU A 282 -17.10 22.10 23.94
C LEU A 282 -17.23 23.13 22.81
N VAL A 283 -18.45 23.34 22.29
CA VAL A 283 -18.73 24.39 21.29
C VAL A 283 -18.32 25.76 21.83
N ARG A 284 -18.72 26.09 23.06
CA ARG A 284 -18.32 27.35 23.74
C ARG A 284 -16.82 27.46 23.96
N HIS A 285 -16.15 26.38 24.38
CA HIS A 285 -14.69 26.35 24.54
C HIS A 285 -13.99 26.67 23.21
N ASN A 286 -14.51 26.11 22.10
CA ASN A 286 -13.90 26.23 20.79
C ASN A 286 -14.24 27.54 20.07
N GLN A 287 -15.15 28.39 20.57
CA GLN A 287 -15.47 29.70 19.97
C GLN A 287 -14.25 30.64 19.93
N ALA A 288 -14.18 31.49 18.91
CA ALA A 288 -13.16 32.53 18.81
C ALA A 288 -13.38 33.61 19.90
N GLY A 289 -12.29 34.07 20.53
CA GLY A 289 -12.33 35.16 21.52
C GLY A 289 -12.37 34.72 23.00
N ALA A 290 -12.47 33.41 23.29
CA ALA A 290 -12.34 32.93 24.67
C ALA A 290 -10.90 33.16 25.20
N THR A 291 -10.78 33.67 26.42
CA THR A 291 -9.45 33.82 27.05
C THR A 291 -8.86 32.46 27.40
N ARG A 292 -7.53 32.36 27.38
CA ARG A 292 -6.81 31.12 27.75
C ARG A 292 -7.22 30.61 29.14
N ALA A 293 -7.33 31.50 30.13
CA ALA A 293 -7.74 31.13 31.49
C ALA A 293 -9.15 30.54 31.54
N ALA A 294 -10.10 31.11 30.76
CA ALA A 294 -11.45 30.57 30.65
C ALA A 294 -11.44 29.18 30.01
N GLN A 295 -10.69 29.00 28.91
CA GLN A 295 -10.56 27.69 28.25
C GLN A 295 -9.96 26.63 29.17
N VAL A 296 -8.91 26.94 29.94
CA VAL A 296 -8.32 26.03 30.93
C VAL A 296 -9.37 25.60 31.96
N SER A 297 -10.09 26.56 32.55
CA SER A 297 -11.14 26.27 33.53
C SER A 297 -12.25 25.39 32.96
N MET A 298 -12.68 25.67 31.72
CA MET A 298 -13.68 24.86 31.01
C MET A 298 -13.19 23.42 30.81
N ARG A 299 -11.94 23.20 30.37
CA ARG A 299 -11.41 21.85 30.16
C ARG A 299 -11.29 21.03 31.43
N VAL A 300 -10.95 21.66 32.57
CA VAL A 300 -10.93 20.98 33.88
C VAL A 300 -12.34 20.53 34.27
N LYS A 301 -13.33 21.42 34.14
CA LYS A 301 -14.74 21.11 34.42
C LYS A 301 -15.26 20.00 33.50
N LEU A 302 -15.05 20.13 32.20
CA LEU A 302 -15.40 19.12 31.18
C LEU A 302 -14.77 17.77 31.53
N SER A 303 -13.47 17.73 31.81
CA SER A 303 -12.78 16.47 32.12
C SER A 303 -13.34 15.81 33.38
N SER A 304 -13.70 16.59 34.41
CA SER A 304 -14.33 16.07 35.61
C SER A 304 -15.72 15.49 35.32
N ARG A 305 -16.55 16.20 34.54
CA ARG A 305 -17.89 15.74 34.13
C ARG A 305 -17.81 14.48 33.27
N MET A 306 -16.92 14.44 32.28
CA MET A 306 -16.76 13.27 31.42
C MET A 306 -16.33 12.02 32.21
N ARG A 307 -15.52 12.19 33.26
CA ARG A 307 -15.09 11.09 34.14
C ARG A 307 -16.18 10.53 35.04
N THR A 308 -17.30 11.23 35.24
CA THR A 308 -18.45 10.63 35.95
C THR A 308 -19.24 9.68 35.05
N ILE A 309 -19.13 9.81 33.73
CA ILE A 309 -19.78 8.95 32.74
C ILE A 309 -18.90 7.74 32.40
N SER A 310 -17.61 7.98 32.14
CA SER A 310 -16.66 6.90 31.81
C SER A 310 -15.24 7.25 32.23
N LEU A 311 -14.53 6.23 32.73
CA LEU A 311 -13.10 6.28 33.05
C LEU A 311 -12.20 5.72 31.93
N ALA A 312 -12.78 5.34 30.79
CA ALA A 312 -12.03 4.79 29.68
C ALA A 312 -11.10 5.82 29.02
N GLY A 313 -9.98 5.32 28.48
CA GLY A 313 -8.93 6.16 27.92
C GLY A 313 -8.02 6.81 28.98
N ARG A 314 -6.91 7.41 28.52
CA ARG A 314 -5.97 8.10 29.43
C ARG A 314 -6.44 9.50 29.79
N VAL A 315 -7.07 10.17 28.82
CA VAL A 315 -7.60 11.53 28.92
C VAL A 315 -8.95 11.54 28.20
N PRO A 316 -9.97 12.22 28.75
CA PRO A 316 -11.29 12.27 28.11
C PRO A 316 -11.36 13.29 26.96
N LEU A 317 -10.38 14.20 26.85
CA LEU A 317 -10.32 15.23 25.81
C LEU A 317 -9.08 15.06 24.93
N GLY A 318 -9.28 15.08 23.62
CA GLY A 318 -8.24 15.31 22.63
C GLY A 318 -8.10 16.79 22.31
N LEU A 319 -6.88 17.30 22.20
CA LEU A 319 -6.61 18.71 21.89
C LEU A 319 -5.77 18.84 20.62
N ASP A 320 -6.15 19.80 19.79
CA ASP A 320 -5.41 20.28 18.61
C ASP A 320 -5.12 21.77 18.78
N LEU A 321 -3.93 22.21 18.38
CA LEU A 321 -3.47 23.58 18.54
C LEU A 321 -3.35 24.27 17.18
N ARG A 322 -4.08 25.37 16.99
CA ARG A 322 -3.88 26.30 15.88
C ARG A 322 -2.87 27.35 16.33
N LEU A 323 -1.71 27.38 15.69
CA LEU A 323 -0.67 28.35 15.98
C LEU A 323 -1.04 29.72 15.40
N ASP A 324 -0.70 30.77 16.14
CA ASP A 324 -0.81 32.17 15.68
C ASP A 324 0.45 32.52 14.89
N VAL A 325 0.54 31.97 13.68
CA VAL A 325 1.68 32.13 12.79
C VAL A 325 1.20 32.59 11.43
N GLY A 326 1.82 33.64 10.91
CA GLY A 326 1.72 34.04 9.51
C GLY A 326 3.05 33.80 8.84
N THR A 327 3.11 32.93 7.83
CA THR A 327 4.35 32.64 7.11
C THR A 327 4.06 32.29 5.66
N ALA A 328 5.05 32.48 4.81
CA ALA A 328 4.99 32.14 3.40
C ALA A 328 6.33 31.57 2.94
N LEU A 329 6.30 30.63 1.99
CA LEU A 329 7.50 30.07 1.37
C LEU A 329 7.78 30.73 0.02
N PRO A 330 9.02 31.15 -0.25
CA PRO A 330 9.38 31.67 -1.57
C PRO A 330 9.42 30.54 -2.61
N GLU A 331 9.13 30.88 -3.87
CA GLU A 331 9.03 29.92 -4.97
C GLU A 331 10.29 29.04 -5.12
N LEU A 332 11.48 29.60 -4.89
CA LEU A 332 12.75 28.87 -4.92
C LEU A 332 12.77 27.66 -3.97
N VAL A 333 12.25 27.82 -2.75
CA VAL A 333 12.18 26.73 -1.76
C VAL A 333 11.18 25.68 -2.22
N VAL A 334 10.02 26.10 -2.74
CA VAL A 334 8.98 25.19 -3.24
C VAL A 334 9.50 24.37 -4.44
N ASN A 335 10.19 25.01 -5.38
CA ASN A 335 10.82 24.36 -6.52
C ASN A 335 11.88 23.32 -6.09
N GLU A 336 12.65 23.59 -5.02
CA GLU A 336 13.58 22.60 -4.47
C GLU A 336 12.86 21.44 -3.75
N ILE A 337 11.72 21.68 -3.09
CA ILE A 337 10.86 20.62 -2.53
C ILE A 337 10.32 19.70 -3.63
N GLU A 338 9.85 20.27 -4.75
CA GLU A 338 9.43 19.51 -5.94
C GLU A 338 10.56 18.64 -6.49
N ARG A 339 11.76 19.22 -6.67
CA ARG A 339 12.95 18.48 -7.12
C ARG A 339 13.36 17.36 -6.16
N ALA A 340 13.24 17.59 -4.85
CA ALA A 340 13.53 16.56 -3.87
C ALA A 340 12.54 15.38 -3.99
N ALA A 341 11.26 15.65 -4.26
CA ALA A 341 10.28 14.61 -4.54
C ALA A 341 10.64 13.80 -5.79
N ASP A 342 11.05 14.47 -6.87
CA ASP A 342 11.50 13.82 -8.11
C ASP A 342 12.68 12.88 -7.87
N VAL A 343 13.66 13.32 -7.08
CA VAL A 343 14.84 12.51 -6.75
C VAL A 343 14.48 11.34 -5.83
N LEU A 344 13.61 11.53 -4.83
CA LEU A 344 13.17 10.44 -3.96
C LEU A 344 12.48 9.31 -4.75
N VAL A 345 11.59 9.65 -5.69
CA VAL A 345 10.93 8.62 -6.50
C VAL A 345 11.90 7.93 -7.48
N ARG A 346 12.89 8.65 -8.03
CA ARG A 346 13.97 8.06 -8.86
C ARG A 346 14.86 7.11 -8.06
N LEU A 347 15.15 7.48 -6.81
CA LEU A 347 15.97 6.69 -5.89
C LEU A 347 15.20 5.56 -5.21
N SER A 348 13.94 5.31 -5.57
CA SER A 348 13.22 4.15 -5.05
C SER A 348 13.92 2.85 -5.47
N ASN A 349 14.16 1.95 -4.51
CA ASN A 349 14.64 0.59 -4.78
C ASN A 349 13.54 -0.31 -5.38
N GLN A 350 12.31 0.18 -5.44
CA GLN A 350 11.11 -0.51 -5.90
C GLN A 350 10.40 0.35 -6.97
N PRO A 351 11.01 0.55 -8.14
CA PRO A 351 10.52 1.47 -9.19
C PRO A 351 9.19 1.04 -9.83
N THR A 352 8.78 -0.21 -9.62
CA THR A 352 7.55 -0.81 -10.14
C THR A 352 6.67 -1.38 -9.02
N GLY A 353 6.88 -0.96 -7.77
CA GLY A 353 6.15 -1.46 -6.61
C GLY A 353 6.90 -2.50 -5.78
N GLN A 354 6.30 -2.88 -4.64
CA GLN A 354 6.91 -3.85 -3.71
C GLN A 354 6.88 -5.27 -4.28
N ALA A 355 7.87 -6.09 -3.91
CA ALA A 355 7.95 -7.49 -4.34
C ALA A 355 6.70 -8.30 -3.98
N VAL A 356 6.12 -8.07 -2.78
CA VAL A 356 4.88 -8.74 -2.34
C VAL A 356 3.71 -8.53 -3.31
N TRP A 357 3.64 -7.36 -3.94
CA TRP A 357 2.58 -7.05 -4.90
C TRP A 357 2.87 -7.60 -6.29
N HIS A 358 4.13 -7.75 -6.68
CA HIS A 358 4.49 -8.45 -7.92
C HIS A 358 4.19 -9.94 -7.83
N GLU A 359 4.49 -10.58 -6.70
CA GLU A 359 4.12 -11.97 -6.45
C GLU A 359 2.60 -12.14 -6.43
N TYR A 360 1.88 -11.22 -5.77
CA TYR A 360 0.42 -11.25 -5.74
C TYR A 360 -0.21 -11.05 -7.14
N TYR A 361 0.31 -10.10 -7.95
CA TYR A 361 -0.09 -9.93 -9.35
C TYR A 361 0.18 -11.19 -10.18
N THR A 362 1.33 -11.83 -9.97
CA THR A 362 1.71 -13.07 -10.66
C THR A 362 0.75 -14.20 -10.28
N ALA A 363 0.43 -14.34 -9.00
CA ALA A 363 -0.54 -15.32 -8.50
C ALA A 363 -1.95 -15.07 -9.06
N PHE A 364 -2.37 -13.80 -9.15
CA PHE A 364 -3.63 -13.42 -9.78
C PHE A 364 -3.68 -13.82 -11.25
N CYS A 365 -2.67 -13.45 -12.04
CA CYS A 365 -2.62 -13.81 -13.45
C CYS A 365 -2.56 -15.33 -13.65
N ALA A 366 -1.85 -16.06 -12.79
CA ALA A 366 -1.76 -17.51 -12.88
C ALA A 366 -3.10 -18.22 -12.55
N ARG A 367 -3.91 -17.63 -11.66
CA ARG A 367 -5.20 -18.20 -11.22
C ARG A 367 -6.36 -17.80 -12.11
N TYR A 368 -6.46 -16.53 -12.50
CA TYR A 368 -7.64 -15.95 -13.16
C TYR A 368 -7.36 -15.41 -14.57
N GLY A 369 -6.09 -15.41 -14.99
CA GLY A 369 -5.67 -14.79 -16.26
C GLY A 369 -5.70 -13.26 -16.23
N THR A 370 -5.36 -12.65 -17.36
CA THR A 370 -5.56 -11.21 -17.59
C THR A 370 -6.88 -10.98 -18.33
N GLY A 371 -7.47 -9.79 -18.18
CA GLY A 371 -8.70 -9.42 -18.87
C GLY A 371 -9.95 -10.14 -18.35
N THR A 372 -9.96 -10.56 -17.09
CA THR A 372 -11.13 -11.12 -16.41
C THR A 372 -11.56 -10.18 -15.29
N LEU A 373 -12.85 -10.18 -14.95
CA LEU A 373 -13.37 -9.52 -13.75
C LEU A 373 -13.59 -10.59 -12.70
N VAL A 374 -12.95 -10.46 -11.54
CA VAL A 374 -13.12 -11.39 -10.41
C VAL A 374 -13.70 -10.60 -9.22
N PRO A 375 -14.86 -10.97 -8.65
CA PRO A 375 -15.41 -10.28 -7.49
C PRO A 375 -14.37 -10.10 -6.39
N LEU A 376 -14.32 -8.92 -5.77
CA LEU A 376 -13.32 -8.61 -4.75
C LEU A 376 -13.33 -9.64 -3.61
N ALA A 377 -14.52 -10.08 -3.19
CA ALA A 377 -14.71 -11.11 -2.17
C ALA A 377 -14.04 -12.44 -2.57
N ASP A 378 -14.15 -12.86 -3.83
CA ASP A 378 -13.56 -14.09 -4.35
C ASP A 378 -12.03 -14.01 -4.40
N VAL A 379 -11.47 -12.82 -4.68
CA VAL A 379 -10.02 -12.62 -4.73
C VAL A 379 -9.39 -12.71 -3.35
N VAL A 380 -9.97 -12.01 -2.36
CA VAL A 380 -9.41 -11.90 -1.01
C VAL A 380 -9.80 -13.07 -0.08
N ASP A 381 -10.63 -13.99 -0.55
CA ASP A 381 -10.93 -15.24 0.15
C ASP A 381 -9.65 -16.11 0.23
N PRO A 382 -9.14 -16.44 1.43
CA PRO A 382 -7.91 -17.22 1.55
C PRO A 382 -8.09 -18.72 1.39
N ASP A 383 -9.34 -19.22 1.37
CA ASP A 383 -9.64 -20.66 1.29
C ASP A 383 -9.97 -21.05 -0.16
N ALA A 384 -10.76 -20.24 -0.87
CA ALA A 384 -11.17 -20.49 -2.26
C ALA A 384 -10.43 -19.62 -3.30
N GLY A 385 -9.92 -18.47 -2.88
CA GLY A 385 -9.26 -17.47 -3.71
C GLY A 385 -7.75 -17.39 -3.50
N LEU A 386 -7.20 -16.18 -3.59
CA LEU A 386 -5.77 -15.92 -3.35
C LEU A 386 -5.47 -15.52 -1.90
N GLY A 387 -6.49 -15.11 -1.14
CA GLY A 387 -6.29 -14.43 0.13
C GLY A 387 -5.65 -13.05 -0.03
N PHE A 388 -5.12 -12.50 1.06
CA PHE A 388 -4.37 -11.24 1.03
C PHE A 388 -2.89 -11.45 0.69
N PRO A 389 -2.19 -10.43 0.17
CA PRO A 389 -0.75 -10.48 -0.08
C PRO A 389 0.08 -10.81 1.18
N ALA A 390 1.33 -11.24 0.98
CA ALA A 390 2.25 -11.54 2.07
C ALA A 390 2.39 -10.35 3.06
N GLY A 391 2.53 -10.66 4.35
CA GLY A 391 2.61 -9.66 5.42
C GLY A 391 1.26 -9.14 5.92
N TYR A 392 0.14 -9.65 5.42
CA TYR A 392 -1.19 -9.48 6.00
C TYR A 392 -1.46 -10.58 7.03
N LEU A 393 -2.29 -10.27 8.04
CA LEU A 393 -2.72 -11.26 9.03
C LEU A 393 -3.50 -12.38 8.32
N GLY A 394 -3.05 -13.62 8.48
CA GLY A 394 -3.69 -14.79 7.86
C GLY A 394 -3.42 -14.97 6.36
N SER A 395 -2.44 -14.25 5.79
CA SER A 395 -2.02 -14.47 4.39
C SER A 395 -1.41 -15.86 4.20
N PRO A 396 -1.77 -16.59 3.13
CA PRO A 396 -1.14 -17.86 2.77
C PRO A 396 0.21 -17.67 2.04
N HIS A 397 0.54 -16.44 1.64
CA HIS A 397 1.73 -16.15 0.83
C HIS A 397 2.96 -15.93 1.72
N PRO A 398 4.10 -16.59 1.43
CA PRO A 398 5.35 -16.35 2.14
C PRO A 398 5.90 -14.96 1.80
N MET A 399 6.76 -14.42 2.69
CA MET A 399 7.48 -13.19 2.37
C MET A 399 8.47 -13.43 1.22
N PRO A 400 8.52 -12.57 0.19
CA PRO A 400 9.51 -12.63 -0.86
C PRO A 400 10.92 -12.61 -0.29
N ALA A 401 11.83 -13.40 -0.88
CA ALA A 401 13.25 -13.32 -0.55
C ALA A 401 13.83 -11.99 -1.03
N ASP A 402 14.72 -11.41 -0.24
CA ASP A 402 15.47 -10.22 -0.65
C ASP A 402 16.50 -10.64 -1.71
N SER A 403 16.33 -10.15 -2.93
CA SER A 403 17.29 -10.40 -4.00
C SER A 403 18.40 -9.35 -3.92
N GLY A 404 19.65 -9.79 -3.80
CA GLY A 404 20.81 -8.90 -3.72
C GLY A 404 20.81 -7.90 -4.88
N SER A 405 20.62 -6.61 -4.58
CA SER A 405 20.59 -5.55 -5.58
C SER A 405 21.98 -4.94 -5.75
N PRO A 406 22.48 -4.75 -6.99
CA PRO A 406 23.71 -3.98 -7.25
C PRO A 406 23.70 -2.57 -6.61
N ARG A 407 22.50 -2.02 -6.38
CA ARG A 407 22.29 -0.79 -5.63
C ARG A 407 22.79 -0.91 -4.18
N HIS A 408 22.54 -2.02 -3.49
CA HIS A 408 22.96 -2.21 -2.10
C HIS A 408 24.48 -2.23 -1.97
N GLU A 409 25.18 -2.83 -2.93
CA GLU A 409 26.64 -2.80 -3.00
C GLU A 409 27.15 -1.37 -3.19
N THR A 410 26.56 -0.62 -4.12
CA THR A 410 26.91 0.79 -4.37
C THR A 410 26.70 1.65 -3.11
N LEU A 411 25.56 1.51 -2.43
CA LEU A 411 25.27 2.24 -1.19
C LEU A 411 26.25 1.89 -0.06
N LEU A 412 26.65 0.62 0.04
CA LEU A 412 27.65 0.18 1.01
C LEU A 412 29.02 0.80 0.70
N THR A 413 29.42 0.85 -0.57
CA THR A 413 30.65 1.52 -1.01
C THR A 413 30.61 3.02 -0.70
N LEU A 414 29.48 3.70 -0.95
CA LEU A 414 29.32 5.12 -0.61
C LEU A 414 29.44 5.37 0.90
N ALA A 415 28.79 4.54 1.72
CA ALA A 415 28.89 4.64 3.17
C ALA A 415 30.32 4.36 3.67
N TRP A 416 31.00 3.37 3.08
CA TRP A 416 32.38 3.03 3.42
C TRP A 416 33.37 4.13 3.07
N ASN A 417 33.30 4.68 1.84
CA ASN A 417 34.18 5.76 1.40
C ASN A 417 34.02 7.00 2.29
N ALA A 418 32.79 7.36 2.66
CA ALA A 418 32.56 8.47 3.58
C ALA A 418 33.25 8.25 4.96
N VAL A 419 33.27 7.01 5.45
CA VAL A 419 33.99 6.67 6.69
C VAL A 419 35.51 6.79 6.51
N VAL A 420 36.06 6.25 5.41
CA VAL A 420 37.50 6.28 5.10
C VAL A 420 37.99 7.72 4.95
N ASP A 421 37.27 8.52 4.17
CA ASP A 421 37.60 9.92 3.88
C ASP A 421 37.29 10.85 5.06
N ARG A 422 36.74 10.32 6.15
CA ARG A 422 36.24 11.10 7.29
C ARG A 422 35.23 12.17 6.85
N ALA A 423 34.46 11.92 5.81
CA ALA A 423 33.36 12.77 5.39
C ALA A 423 32.10 12.50 6.22
N ASP A 424 31.39 13.56 6.61
CA ASP A 424 30.11 13.46 7.31
C ASP A 424 28.90 13.56 6.37
N GLU A 425 29.16 13.85 5.08
CA GLU A 425 28.14 14.06 4.04
C GLU A 425 28.54 13.40 2.71
N VAL A 426 27.54 12.80 2.05
CA VAL A 426 27.58 12.33 0.67
C VAL A 426 26.67 13.23 -0.16
N VAL A 427 27.26 13.99 -1.09
CA VAL A 427 26.53 14.86 -2.02
C VAL A 427 26.26 14.10 -3.30
N LEU A 428 24.99 13.80 -3.57
CA LEU A 428 24.60 13.08 -4.77
C LEU A 428 24.67 14.00 -5.99
N THR A 429 25.33 13.52 -7.06
CA THR A 429 25.23 14.10 -8.40
C THR A 429 24.13 13.41 -9.21
N ASP A 430 23.76 13.98 -10.36
CA ASP A 430 22.77 13.35 -11.23
C ASP A 430 23.26 12.00 -11.77
N GLU A 431 24.57 11.85 -12.03
CA GLU A 431 25.19 10.58 -12.44
C GLU A 431 25.13 9.52 -11.34
N MET A 432 25.35 9.91 -10.08
CA MET A 432 25.22 8.99 -8.94
C MET A 432 23.76 8.55 -8.75
N ILE A 433 22.81 9.47 -8.94
CA ILE A 433 21.39 9.13 -8.89
C ILE A 433 21.04 8.13 -9.98
N ASP A 434 21.53 8.33 -11.21
CA ASP A 434 21.30 7.41 -12.31
C ASP A 434 21.93 6.04 -12.06
N ALA A 435 23.14 5.99 -11.46
CA ALA A 435 23.78 4.74 -11.05
C ALA A 435 23.02 4.00 -9.92
N LEU A 436 22.41 4.73 -8.99
CA LEU A 436 21.59 4.17 -7.92
C LEU A 436 20.18 3.77 -8.39
N THR A 437 19.76 4.23 -9.57
CA THR A 437 18.41 4.00 -10.09
C THR A 437 18.25 2.57 -10.58
N VAL A 438 17.30 1.84 -9.99
CA VAL A 438 16.99 0.46 -10.38
C VAL A 438 16.15 0.44 -11.66
N GLY A 439 16.45 -0.50 -12.58
CA GLY A 439 15.69 -0.72 -13.81
C GLY A 439 16.06 0.16 -15.01
N GLY A 440 17.06 1.04 -14.88
CA GLY A 440 17.52 1.93 -15.97
C GLY A 440 16.49 2.99 -16.40
N SER A 441 16.82 3.78 -17.42
CA SER A 441 15.93 4.79 -18.02
C SER A 441 14.79 4.18 -18.86
N SER A 442 14.93 2.92 -19.28
CA SER A 442 13.98 2.17 -20.12
C SER A 442 12.89 1.43 -19.34
N ALA A 443 13.01 1.27 -18.01
CA ALA A 443 11.90 0.76 -17.21
C ALA A 443 10.82 1.85 -17.09
N GLN A 444 9.60 1.54 -17.53
CA GLN A 444 8.41 2.37 -17.37
C GLN A 444 8.07 2.53 -15.87
N ARG A 445 8.82 3.39 -15.17
CA ARG A 445 8.55 3.79 -13.79
C ARG A 445 7.14 4.38 -13.73
N ARG A 446 6.29 3.76 -12.91
CA ARG A 446 4.93 4.22 -12.66
C ARG A 446 4.95 5.18 -11.49
N ILE A 447 4.93 6.47 -11.79
CA ILE A 447 5.00 7.51 -10.76
C ILE A 447 3.66 7.54 -10.02
N PRO A 448 3.67 7.53 -8.68
CA PRO A 448 2.44 7.72 -7.92
C PRO A 448 1.74 9.04 -8.30
N PRO A 449 0.41 9.04 -8.48
CA PRO A 449 -0.29 10.20 -9.06
C PRO A 449 -0.24 11.45 -8.18
N HIS A 450 -0.13 11.27 -6.86
CA HIS A 450 0.07 12.35 -5.91
C HIS A 450 0.75 11.82 -4.65
N VAL A 451 1.53 12.67 -4.00
CA VAL A 451 2.30 12.39 -2.79
C VAL A 451 2.22 13.57 -1.84
N GLU A 452 2.79 13.44 -0.66
CA GLU A 452 3.00 14.58 0.23
C GLU A 452 4.44 14.56 0.75
N LEU A 453 5.07 15.72 0.81
CA LEU A 453 6.43 15.86 1.30
C LEU A 453 6.46 16.92 2.40
N ALA A 454 6.95 16.53 3.59
CA ALA A 454 7.26 17.47 4.65
C ALA A 454 8.73 17.88 4.56
N ALA A 455 9.01 19.18 4.74
CA ALA A 455 10.34 19.76 4.73
C ALA A 455 10.64 20.48 6.04
N ARG A 456 11.73 20.09 6.71
CA ARG A 456 12.29 20.81 7.87
C ARG A 456 13.34 21.79 7.36
N ILE A 457 12.97 23.06 7.20
CA ILE A 457 13.82 24.06 6.57
C ILE A 457 14.80 24.65 7.59
N GLN A 458 16.04 24.76 7.19
CA GLN A 458 17.17 25.22 7.98
C GLN A 458 17.74 26.48 7.33
N ALA A 459 17.53 27.63 7.96
CA ALA A 459 18.00 28.93 7.51
C ALA A 459 18.14 29.87 8.71
N THR A 460 19.18 30.70 8.70
CA THR A 460 19.48 31.64 9.79
C THR A 460 18.42 32.74 9.94
N GLY A 461 17.70 33.06 8.88
CA GLY A 461 16.62 34.04 8.89
C GLY A 461 15.85 34.08 7.55
N PRO A 462 14.77 34.88 7.47
CA PRO A 462 13.99 35.03 6.23
C PRO A 462 14.81 35.55 5.04
N ASP A 463 15.81 36.41 5.28
CA ASP A 463 16.68 36.92 4.22
C ASP A 463 17.58 35.83 3.62
N ALA A 464 18.01 34.86 4.44
CA ALA A 464 18.79 33.72 3.97
C ALA A 464 17.95 32.84 3.03
N LEU A 465 16.67 32.63 3.35
CA LEU A 465 15.74 31.92 2.44
C LEU A 465 15.60 32.64 1.09
N GLN A 466 15.49 33.97 1.09
CA GLN A 466 15.37 34.75 -0.14
C GLN A 466 16.63 34.68 -1.01
N ARG A 467 17.82 34.60 -0.39
CA ARG A 467 19.09 34.48 -1.12
C ARG A 467 19.42 33.06 -1.60
N GLY A 468 18.66 32.05 -1.18
CA GLY A 468 19.00 30.65 -1.46
C GLY A 468 19.93 29.99 -0.44
N ASP A 469 20.24 30.66 0.67
CA ASP A 469 21.16 30.19 1.71
C ASP A 469 20.41 29.30 2.73
N TYR A 470 19.98 28.11 2.30
CA TYR A 470 19.24 27.18 3.15
C TYR A 470 19.53 25.71 2.85
N THR A 471 19.18 24.84 3.79
CA THR A 471 19.04 23.39 3.58
C THR A 471 17.70 22.95 4.12
N PHE A 472 17.20 21.77 3.73
CA PHE A 472 16.02 21.20 4.35
C PHE A 472 16.07 19.68 4.41
N THR A 473 15.59 19.10 5.50
CA THR A 473 15.44 17.65 5.63
C THR A 473 14.05 17.23 5.18
N VAL A 474 13.98 16.22 4.31
CA VAL A 474 12.72 15.70 3.77
C VAL A 474 12.13 14.60 4.65
N ALA A 475 10.81 14.55 4.73
CA ALA A 475 10.04 13.49 5.36
C ALA A 475 8.82 13.16 4.47
N PRO A 476 8.81 12.02 3.76
CA PRO A 476 7.74 11.68 2.83
C PRO A 476 6.49 11.17 3.56
N GLY A 477 5.31 11.63 3.12
CA GLY A 477 3.99 11.12 3.47
C GLY A 477 3.40 10.31 2.32
N ARG A 478 2.77 9.15 2.63
CA ARG A 478 2.31 8.14 1.65
C ARG A 478 1.61 8.73 0.41
N SER A 479 0.71 9.67 0.65
CA SER A 479 -0.16 10.31 -0.34
C SER A 479 -0.55 11.70 0.14
N ALA A 480 -1.10 12.53 -0.75
CA ALA A 480 -1.72 13.80 -0.36
C ALA A 480 -2.69 13.60 0.82
N GLY A 481 -2.67 14.52 1.78
CA GLY A 481 -3.52 14.45 2.98
C GLY A 481 -3.01 13.52 4.08
N THR A 482 -1.78 13.02 4.01
CA THR A 482 -1.20 12.20 5.10
C THR A 482 -0.97 13.06 6.35
N PHE A 483 -0.36 14.23 6.20
CA PHE A 483 0.09 15.10 7.29
C PHE A 483 -0.87 16.25 7.61
N THR A 484 -1.80 16.54 6.70
CA THR A 484 -2.49 17.83 6.59
C THR A 484 -4.00 17.73 6.77
N SER A 485 -4.63 16.67 6.27
CA SER A 485 -6.09 16.51 6.16
C SER A 485 -6.85 16.55 7.50
N ARG A 486 -6.31 15.98 8.57
CA ARG A 486 -6.95 15.99 9.90
C ARG A 486 -7.15 17.43 10.40
N PHE A 487 -6.29 18.34 9.95
CA PHE A 487 -6.28 19.72 10.41
C PHE A 487 -7.16 20.65 9.57
N THR A 488 -7.88 20.13 8.57
CA THR A 488 -8.79 20.92 7.71
C THR A 488 -9.85 21.69 8.51
N GLY A 489 -10.34 21.14 9.63
CA GLY A 489 -11.26 21.87 10.53
C GLY A 489 -10.57 22.79 11.55
N VAL A 490 -9.25 22.65 11.72
CA VAL A 490 -8.44 23.45 12.67
C VAL A 490 -7.97 24.74 12.00
N ILE A 491 -7.49 24.63 10.76
CA ILE A 491 -7.21 25.77 9.89
C ILE A 491 -8.48 26.11 9.10
N ASP A 492 -8.60 27.30 8.52
CA ASP A 492 -9.72 27.61 7.63
C ASP A 492 -9.49 26.85 6.29
N GLY A 493 -9.84 25.56 6.27
CA GLY A 493 -9.30 24.58 5.32
C GLY A 493 -10.00 24.52 3.95
N SER A 494 -10.64 25.60 3.49
CA SER A 494 -11.32 25.63 2.19
C SER A 494 -10.39 25.29 1.02
N GLU A 495 -9.16 25.81 1.04
CA GLU A 495 -8.13 25.51 0.04
C GLU A 495 -7.73 24.04 0.05
N LEU A 496 -7.47 23.45 1.23
CA LEU A 496 -7.14 22.03 1.35
C LEU A 496 -8.26 21.13 0.79
N ARG A 497 -9.53 21.49 1.04
CA ARG A 497 -10.68 20.74 0.50
C ARG A 497 -10.68 20.73 -1.02
N THR A 498 -10.49 21.90 -1.64
CA THR A 498 -10.40 22.03 -3.10
C THR A 498 -9.22 21.25 -3.65
N THR A 499 -8.05 21.33 -2.99
CA THR A 499 -6.84 20.61 -3.40
C THR A 499 -7.03 19.08 -3.39
N TYR A 500 -7.61 18.50 -2.33
CA TYR A 500 -7.80 17.04 -2.30
C TYR A 500 -8.86 16.55 -3.28
N ALA A 501 -9.91 17.35 -3.52
CA ALA A 501 -10.93 17.03 -4.51
C ALA A 501 -10.37 16.98 -5.95
N ALA A 502 -9.29 17.72 -6.21
CA ALA A 502 -8.65 17.84 -7.52
C ALA A 502 -7.41 16.93 -7.72
N MET A 503 -7.06 16.09 -6.72
CA MET A 503 -5.90 15.20 -6.84
C MET A 503 -6.10 14.19 -7.99
N PRO A 504 -5.10 13.99 -8.86
CA PRO A 504 -5.23 13.08 -9.99
C PRO A 504 -5.24 11.62 -9.53
N THR A 505 -5.84 10.76 -10.36
CA THR A 505 -5.78 9.30 -10.27
C THR A 505 -4.58 8.76 -11.05
N ALA A 506 -4.17 7.51 -10.78
CA ALA A 506 -3.11 6.84 -11.54
C ALA A 506 -3.59 6.43 -12.94
N VAL A 507 -4.87 6.11 -13.06
CA VAL A 507 -5.53 5.68 -14.29
C VAL A 507 -6.43 6.80 -14.82
N GLU A 508 -6.36 7.02 -16.13
CA GLU A 508 -7.18 8.01 -16.84
C GLU A 508 -8.66 7.68 -16.73
N GLY A 509 -9.48 8.66 -16.36
CA GLY A 509 -10.93 8.46 -16.20
C GLY A 509 -11.35 7.54 -15.06
N ALA A 510 -10.42 7.09 -14.19
CA ALA A 510 -10.78 6.32 -13.02
C ALA A 510 -11.59 7.16 -12.03
N LEU A 511 -12.53 6.52 -11.34
CA LEU A 511 -13.38 7.10 -10.32
C LEU A 511 -12.61 7.20 -9.00
N PRO A 512 -12.21 8.42 -8.54
CA PRO A 512 -11.62 8.58 -7.22
C PRO A 512 -12.70 8.40 -6.15
N VAL A 513 -12.45 7.51 -5.19
CA VAL A 513 -13.40 7.22 -4.12
C VAL A 513 -12.71 7.36 -2.76
N GLN A 514 -13.29 8.13 -1.84
CA GLN A 514 -12.72 8.27 -0.50
C GLN A 514 -12.98 7.02 0.31
N LEU A 515 -11.92 6.33 0.73
CA LEU A 515 -12.03 5.15 1.58
C LEU A 515 -12.30 5.57 3.03
N SER A 516 -13.41 5.10 3.61
CA SER A 516 -13.82 5.40 4.98
C SER A 516 -13.91 4.09 5.77
N PHE A 517 -13.16 3.97 6.86
CA PHE A 517 -13.12 2.74 7.65
C PHE A 517 -12.66 3.00 9.07
N ARG A 518 -13.20 2.23 10.01
CA ARG A 518 -12.79 2.31 11.42
C ARG A 518 -11.44 1.62 11.63
N PRO A 519 -10.50 2.25 12.36
CA PRO A 519 -9.26 1.60 12.74
C PRO A 519 -9.51 0.50 13.78
N VAL A 520 -8.56 -0.44 13.85
CA VAL A 520 -8.55 -1.56 14.79
C VAL A 520 -8.61 -1.11 16.26
N PHE A 521 -8.02 0.05 16.57
CA PHE A 521 -7.98 0.60 17.92
C PHE A 521 -8.75 1.93 17.99
N PRO A 522 -9.69 2.11 18.94
CA PRO A 522 -10.52 3.33 19.02
C PRO A 522 -9.71 4.61 19.12
N ASN A 523 -8.60 4.62 19.86
CA ASN A 523 -7.73 5.81 20.00
C ASN A 523 -7.11 6.28 18.68
N ALA A 524 -7.03 5.43 17.66
CA ALA A 524 -6.53 5.81 16.35
C ALA A 524 -7.57 6.61 15.55
N GLU A 525 -8.85 6.58 15.93
CA GLU A 525 -9.87 7.46 15.33
C GLU A 525 -9.54 8.95 15.55
N ASN A 526 -8.83 9.28 16.65
CA ASN A 526 -8.32 10.61 16.88
C ASN A 526 -7.42 11.11 15.73
N VAL A 527 -6.73 10.23 15.00
CA VAL A 527 -5.82 10.62 13.90
C VAL A 527 -6.41 10.42 12.51
N SER A 528 -7.45 9.59 12.34
CA SER A 528 -7.96 9.19 11.03
C SER A 528 -9.32 9.77 10.64
N ARG A 529 -10.05 10.45 11.54
CA ARG A 529 -11.28 11.17 11.17
C ARG A 529 -10.97 12.38 10.29
N VAL A 530 -11.56 12.41 9.11
CA VAL A 530 -11.37 13.46 8.10
C VAL A 530 -12.68 13.75 7.37
N PRO A 531 -12.97 14.99 6.95
CA PRO A 531 -14.19 15.28 6.23
C PRO A 531 -14.23 14.58 4.87
N THR A 532 -15.41 14.52 4.26
CA THR A 532 -15.55 14.04 2.88
C THR A 532 -15.04 15.08 1.90
N TYR A 533 -14.00 14.73 1.13
CA TYR A 533 -13.42 15.55 0.07
C TYR A 533 -13.93 15.16 -1.32
N LEU A 534 -14.24 13.86 -1.52
CA LEU A 534 -14.61 13.31 -2.82
C LEU A 534 -16.13 13.13 -2.97
N PRO A 535 -16.67 13.18 -4.20
CA PRO A 535 -18.10 12.95 -4.44
C PRO A 535 -18.55 11.52 -4.12
N HIS A 536 -17.63 10.56 -4.09
CA HIS A 536 -17.89 9.16 -3.82
C HIS A 536 -17.15 8.68 -2.57
N VAL A 537 -17.80 7.84 -1.76
CA VAL A 537 -17.22 7.22 -0.56
C VAL A 537 -17.37 5.70 -0.65
N LEU A 538 -16.32 4.97 -0.26
CA LEU A 538 -16.32 3.53 -0.04
C LEU A 538 -16.24 3.29 1.48
N PRO A 539 -17.38 3.20 2.18
CA PRO A 539 -17.40 2.86 3.60
C PRO A 539 -17.07 1.37 3.78
N LEU A 540 -16.40 1.04 4.88
CA LEU A 540 -16.09 -0.34 5.27
C LEU A 540 -16.36 -0.54 6.76
N GLY A 541 -17.29 -1.42 7.09
CA GLY A 541 -17.69 -1.72 8.46
C GLY A 541 -18.24 -0.50 9.18
N GLU A 542 -19.06 0.30 8.49
CA GLU A 542 -19.71 1.51 9.02
C GLU A 542 -21.22 1.43 8.82
N HIS A 543 -22.00 2.08 9.69
CA HIS A 543 -23.46 2.08 9.57
C HIS A 543 -23.96 2.73 8.27
N GLY A 544 -23.26 3.77 7.80
CA GLY A 544 -23.70 4.59 6.67
C GLY A 544 -25.04 5.32 6.91
N GLY A 545 -25.28 6.44 6.23
CA GLY A 545 -26.61 7.08 6.20
C GLY A 545 -26.62 8.61 6.18
N SER A 546 -27.07 9.18 5.05
CA SER A 546 -27.31 10.61 4.75
C SER A 546 -26.08 11.53 4.68
N GLY A 547 -25.22 11.31 3.69
CA GLY A 547 -24.32 12.33 3.17
C GLY A 547 -24.70 12.71 1.73
N GLN A 548 -24.26 13.87 1.25
CA GLN A 548 -24.45 14.30 -0.15
C GLN A 548 -23.63 13.43 -1.16
N SER A 549 -22.68 12.65 -0.67
CA SER A 549 -21.79 11.82 -1.49
C SER A 549 -22.41 10.46 -1.83
N ALA A 550 -22.18 9.99 -3.06
CA ALA A 550 -22.64 8.69 -3.53
C ALA A 550 -21.79 7.54 -2.93
N VAL A 551 -22.44 6.47 -2.49
CA VAL A 551 -21.78 5.31 -1.89
C VAL A 551 -21.41 4.30 -2.99
N VAL A 552 -20.15 3.85 -2.99
CA VAL A 552 -19.71 2.67 -3.74
C VAL A 552 -19.78 1.48 -2.80
N ARG A 553 -20.55 0.45 -3.18
CA ARG A 553 -20.73 -0.75 -2.34
C ARG A 553 -19.62 -1.76 -2.59
N LEU A 554 -19.27 -2.52 -1.56
CA LEU A 554 -18.22 -3.53 -1.63
C LEU A 554 -18.56 -4.69 -2.58
N ASP A 555 -19.83 -5.08 -2.66
CA ASP A 555 -20.34 -6.18 -3.51
C ASP A 555 -20.33 -5.86 -5.02
N ASP A 556 -20.27 -4.58 -5.36
CA ASP A 556 -20.12 -4.09 -6.74
C ASP A 556 -18.67 -4.14 -7.25
N LEU A 557 -17.69 -4.36 -6.36
CA LEU A 557 -16.29 -4.29 -6.72
C LEU A 557 -15.74 -5.63 -7.24
N ALA A 558 -14.97 -5.55 -8.32
CA ALA A 558 -14.17 -6.63 -8.87
C ALA A 558 -12.72 -6.21 -9.06
N VAL A 559 -11.81 -7.17 -9.14
CA VAL A 559 -10.40 -6.96 -9.51
C VAL A 559 -10.18 -7.51 -10.91
N THR A 560 -9.41 -6.78 -11.71
CA THR A 560 -8.91 -7.25 -13.00
C THR A 560 -7.40 -7.08 -13.09
N ALA A 561 -6.75 -7.92 -13.90
CA ALA A 561 -5.35 -7.80 -14.24
C ALA A 561 -5.18 -7.43 -15.71
N THR A 562 -4.29 -6.48 -15.95
CA THR A 562 -3.79 -6.09 -17.28
C THR A 562 -2.29 -6.35 -17.31
N HIS A 563 -1.67 -6.32 -18.49
CA HIS A 563 -0.20 -6.34 -18.61
C HIS A 563 0.51 -5.21 -17.84
N HIS A 564 -0.26 -4.20 -17.44
CA HIS A 564 0.17 -3.04 -16.68
C HIS A 564 0.02 -3.19 -15.17
N GLY A 565 -0.87 -4.06 -14.69
CA GLY A 565 -1.10 -4.24 -13.26
C GLY A 565 -2.53 -4.61 -12.90
N LEU A 566 -2.80 -4.60 -11.59
CA LEU A 566 -4.11 -4.86 -11.01
C LEU A 566 -4.92 -3.56 -10.95
N HIS A 567 -6.22 -3.68 -11.23
CA HIS A 567 -7.19 -2.59 -11.16
C HIS A 567 -8.42 -3.03 -10.39
N LEU A 568 -8.97 -2.12 -9.60
CA LEU A 568 -10.29 -2.29 -8.97
C LEU A 568 -11.34 -1.71 -9.90
N VAL A 569 -12.47 -2.40 -10.09
CA VAL A 569 -13.50 -2.03 -11.06
C VAL A 569 -14.87 -2.05 -10.36
N SER A 570 -15.67 -1.02 -10.59
CA SER A 570 -17.10 -1.03 -10.27
C SER A 570 -17.84 -1.69 -11.42
N ARG A 571 -18.51 -2.82 -11.14
CA ARG A 571 -19.20 -3.63 -12.16
C ARG A 571 -20.43 -2.90 -12.70
N SER A 572 -21.18 -2.24 -11.82
CA SER A 572 -22.37 -1.47 -12.21
C SER A 572 -22.05 -0.25 -13.06
N ARG A 573 -20.89 0.38 -12.87
CA ARG A 573 -20.46 1.59 -13.59
C ARG A 573 -19.57 1.30 -14.79
N ASN A 574 -18.96 0.12 -14.86
CA ASN A 574 -17.92 -0.21 -15.83
C ASN A 574 -16.75 0.78 -15.81
N GLU A 575 -16.32 1.16 -14.60
CA GLU A 575 -15.26 2.14 -14.38
C GLU A 575 -14.20 1.57 -13.44
N VAL A 576 -12.93 1.92 -13.68
CA VAL A 576 -11.85 1.70 -12.71
C VAL A 576 -12.10 2.58 -11.49
N VAL A 577 -11.95 2.03 -10.30
CA VAL A 577 -12.12 2.71 -9.01
C VAL A 577 -10.77 2.85 -8.32
N GLU A 578 -10.44 4.05 -7.84
CA GLU A 578 -9.23 4.28 -7.06
C GLU A 578 -9.58 4.75 -5.63
N PRO A 579 -9.54 3.85 -4.64
CA PRO A 579 -9.68 4.23 -3.24
C PRO A 579 -8.58 5.18 -2.76
N GLN A 580 -8.97 6.30 -2.18
CA GLN A 580 -8.09 7.35 -1.65
C GLN A 580 -8.15 7.41 -0.14
N VAL A 581 -6.97 7.50 0.50
CA VAL A 581 -6.83 7.59 1.97
C VAL A 581 -6.14 8.89 2.34
N PHE A 582 -6.92 9.87 2.79
CA PHE A 582 -6.46 11.19 3.21
C PHE A 582 -6.17 11.24 4.71
N HIS A 583 -5.38 10.33 5.29
CA HIS A 583 -4.97 10.43 6.71
C HIS A 583 -3.69 9.66 7.04
N ALA A 584 -3.07 10.01 8.18
CA ALA A 584 -1.79 9.47 8.68
C ALA A 584 -1.83 8.05 9.27
N LEU A 585 -2.98 7.37 9.29
CA LEU A 585 -3.09 6.04 9.92
C LEU A 585 -2.02 5.07 9.37
N ALA A 586 -1.35 4.36 10.27
CA ALA A 586 -0.41 3.31 9.91
C ALA A 586 -1.17 2.08 9.39
N LEU A 587 -1.39 2.04 8.07
CA LEU A 587 -2.22 1.02 7.41
C LEU A 587 -1.78 -0.41 7.72
N ASP A 588 -0.47 -0.66 7.84
CA ASP A 588 0.06 -1.99 8.14
C ASP A 588 -0.22 -2.48 9.57
N LYS A 589 -0.59 -1.57 10.48
CA LYS A 589 -0.73 -1.88 11.92
C LYS A 589 -2.13 -1.65 12.47
N GLN A 590 -2.87 -0.70 11.89
CA GLN A 590 -4.08 -0.15 12.51
C GLN A 590 -5.31 -0.22 11.60
N ALA A 591 -5.17 -0.59 10.32
CA ALA A 591 -6.31 -0.77 9.42
C ALA A 591 -6.79 -2.23 9.41
N PRO A 592 -8.10 -2.48 9.23
CA PRO A 592 -8.60 -3.81 8.88
C PRO A 592 -7.92 -4.33 7.59
N PRO A 593 -7.70 -5.66 7.44
CA PRO A 593 -7.00 -6.22 6.28
C PRO A 593 -7.59 -5.78 4.92
N LEU A 594 -8.91 -5.77 4.78
CA LEU A 594 -9.57 -5.35 3.54
C LEU A 594 -9.35 -3.86 3.23
N ALA A 595 -9.44 -2.99 4.25
CA ALA A 595 -9.15 -1.57 4.09
C ALA A 595 -7.68 -1.33 3.70
N ARG A 596 -6.75 -2.07 4.31
CA ARG A 596 -5.33 -2.05 3.95
C ARG A 596 -5.13 -2.49 2.49
N PHE A 597 -5.78 -3.56 2.05
CA PHE A 597 -5.73 -4.05 0.67
C PHE A 597 -6.22 -3.00 -0.33
N LEU A 598 -7.41 -2.44 -0.12
CA LEU A 598 -8.00 -1.43 -0.99
C LEU A 598 -7.19 -0.13 -1.04
N ALA A 599 -6.59 0.27 0.09
CA ALA A 599 -5.73 1.46 0.15
C ALA A 599 -4.40 1.28 -0.62
N HIS A 600 -3.89 0.06 -0.74
CA HIS A 600 -2.63 -0.22 -1.43
C HIS A 600 -2.81 -0.59 -2.90
N LEU A 601 -3.91 -1.25 -3.27
CA LEU A 601 -4.12 -1.84 -4.60
C LEU A 601 -3.87 -0.85 -5.77
N PRO A 602 -4.43 0.38 -5.79
CA PRO A 602 -4.20 1.32 -6.91
C PRO A 602 -2.74 1.74 -7.08
N ARG A 603 -1.95 1.62 -6.01
CA ARG A 603 -0.55 2.07 -5.94
C ARG A 603 0.42 0.90 -5.85
N ALA A 604 -0.08 -0.34 -5.87
CA ALA A 604 0.67 -1.56 -5.59
C ALA A 604 1.88 -1.75 -6.50
N LEU A 605 1.72 -1.40 -7.78
CA LEU A 605 2.75 -1.50 -8.82
C LEU A 605 3.29 -0.13 -9.26
N THR A 606 3.09 0.90 -8.44
CA THR A 606 3.74 2.22 -8.61
C THR A 606 5.07 2.26 -7.87
N ALA A 607 5.97 3.15 -8.28
CA ALA A 607 7.25 3.35 -7.61
C ALA A 607 7.02 3.63 -6.11
N ALA A 608 7.67 2.84 -5.24
CA ALA A 608 7.45 2.97 -3.81
C ALA A 608 7.89 4.36 -3.32
N TRP A 609 6.97 5.09 -2.70
CA TRP A 609 7.19 6.41 -2.14
C TRP A 609 7.50 6.31 -0.63
N HIS A 610 8.76 6.50 -0.27
CA HIS A 610 9.27 6.35 1.09
C HIS A 610 10.58 7.14 1.27
N GLU A 611 11.12 7.15 2.49
CA GLU A 611 12.39 7.81 2.79
C GLU A 611 13.56 7.16 2.05
N PHE A 612 14.69 7.86 1.96
CA PHE A 612 15.89 7.32 1.33
C PHE A 612 16.34 6.02 2.03
N ASP A 613 16.32 4.92 1.29
CA ASP A 613 16.71 3.61 1.79
C ASP A 613 18.20 3.35 1.55
N TRP A 614 18.95 3.22 2.66
CA TRP A 614 20.34 2.78 2.69
C TRP A 614 20.51 1.28 2.39
N GLY A 615 19.41 0.54 2.27
CA GLY A 615 19.39 -0.90 2.07
C GLY A 615 19.67 -1.68 3.36
N PRO A 616 19.44 -3.00 3.33
CA PRO A 616 19.46 -3.87 4.51
C PRO A 616 20.85 -3.99 5.16
N HIS A 617 21.92 -3.82 4.39
CA HIS A 617 23.30 -3.96 4.84
C HIS A 617 23.90 -2.64 5.34
N ALA A 618 23.96 -1.60 4.49
CA ALA A 618 24.49 -0.30 4.93
C ALA A 618 23.62 0.30 6.04
N GLY A 619 22.30 0.07 6.01
CA GLY A 619 21.36 0.43 7.06
C GLY A 619 21.66 -0.14 8.46
N ARG A 620 22.59 -1.09 8.61
CA ARG A 620 23.03 -1.64 9.92
C ARG A 620 24.34 -1.05 10.44
N LEU A 621 25.03 -0.22 9.66
CA LEU A 621 26.31 0.37 10.06
C LEU A 621 26.17 1.25 11.31
N PRO A 622 27.20 1.28 12.19
CA PRO A 622 27.23 2.13 13.39
C PRO A 622 27.10 3.62 13.10
N PHE A 623 27.58 4.05 11.94
CA PHE A 623 27.48 5.41 11.45
C PHE A 623 27.07 5.39 9.98
N LEU A 624 26.18 6.31 9.59
CA LEU A 624 25.87 6.63 8.21
C LEU A 624 26.02 8.14 8.01
N PRO A 625 26.68 8.57 6.93
CA PRO A 625 26.81 9.97 6.60
C PRO A 625 25.45 10.57 6.22
N ARG A 626 25.34 11.88 6.28
CA ARG A 626 24.23 12.61 5.67
C ARG A 626 24.22 12.38 4.16
N VAL A 627 23.05 12.23 3.54
CA VAL A 627 22.88 12.20 2.08
C VAL A 627 22.17 13.47 1.66
N ARG A 628 22.82 14.26 0.79
CA ARG A 628 22.29 15.53 0.30
C ARG A 628 22.24 15.56 -1.23
N TYR A 629 21.17 16.10 -1.77
CA TYR A 629 21.05 16.51 -3.16
C TYR A 629 20.68 17.99 -3.19
N ARG A 630 21.58 18.84 -3.73
CA ARG A 630 21.42 20.30 -3.69
C ARG A 630 21.11 20.80 -2.26
N HIS A 631 19.97 21.42 -2.03
CA HIS A 631 19.53 21.90 -0.70
C HIS A 631 18.83 20.82 0.14
N ALA A 632 18.41 19.71 -0.48
CA ALA A 632 17.62 18.66 0.16
C ALA A 632 18.52 17.62 0.85
N VAL A 633 18.39 17.51 2.16
CA VAL A 633 18.93 16.39 2.94
C VAL A 633 17.94 15.24 2.87
N LEU A 634 18.25 14.25 2.02
CA LEU A 634 17.43 13.07 1.77
C LEU A 634 17.50 12.07 2.93
N SER A 635 18.65 12.00 3.59
CA SER A 635 18.88 11.18 4.78
C SER A 635 19.81 11.95 5.73
N PRO A 636 19.41 12.30 6.95
CA PRO A 636 20.31 12.93 7.92
C PRO A 636 21.39 11.94 8.39
N ALA A 637 22.53 12.45 8.87
CA ALA A 637 23.54 11.58 9.45
C ALA A 637 22.96 10.79 10.64
N ARG A 638 23.38 9.53 10.79
CA ARG A 638 22.76 8.59 11.74
C ARG A 638 23.81 7.77 12.47
N TRP A 639 23.69 7.68 13.78
CA TRP A 639 24.50 6.84 14.66
C TRP A 639 23.64 5.76 15.30
N ARG A 640 24.18 4.54 15.38
CA ARG A 640 23.57 3.39 16.04
C ARG A 640 24.40 3.03 17.25
N LEU A 641 23.77 3.06 18.42
CA LEU A 641 24.39 2.74 19.71
C LEU A 641 23.72 1.51 20.29
N GLY A 642 24.46 0.43 20.49
CA GLY A 642 24.02 -0.79 21.14
C GLY A 642 24.38 -0.83 22.62
N THR A 643 23.69 -1.69 23.38
CA THR A 643 24.05 -1.94 24.80
C THR A 643 25.44 -2.54 24.98
N THR A 644 26.00 -3.18 23.96
CA THR A 644 27.35 -3.75 23.94
C THR A 644 28.46 -2.74 23.70
N ASP A 645 28.12 -1.54 23.20
CA ASP A 645 29.09 -0.48 22.93
C ASP A 645 29.51 0.28 24.20
N LEU A 646 28.78 0.09 25.32
CA LEU A 646 28.99 0.77 26.59
C LEU A 646 29.11 -0.26 27.73
N PRO A 647 29.85 0.07 28.82
CA PRO A 647 30.02 -0.83 29.95
C PRO A 647 28.70 -1.05 30.71
N ARG A 648 28.48 -2.29 31.16
CA ARG A 648 27.39 -2.63 32.08
C ARG A 648 27.80 -2.27 33.50
N THR A 649 27.63 -1.01 33.86
CA THR A 649 27.94 -0.48 35.20
C THR A 649 26.71 0.18 35.81
N THR A 650 26.62 0.18 37.14
CA THR A 650 25.64 0.98 37.90
C THR A 650 26.16 2.40 38.14
N ASP A 651 27.48 2.60 38.08
CA ASP A 651 28.13 3.91 38.21
C ASP A 651 27.78 4.81 37.01
N SER A 652 27.20 5.97 37.30
CA SER A 652 26.76 6.91 36.28
C SER A 652 27.92 7.70 35.67
N ASP A 653 29.01 7.91 36.40
CA ASP A 653 30.15 8.71 35.91
C ASP A 653 31.02 7.88 34.98
N GLN A 654 31.26 6.63 35.35
CA GLN A 654 31.90 5.66 34.47
C GLN A 654 31.10 5.46 33.17
N TRP A 655 29.77 5.38 33.27
CA TRP A 655 28.90 5.23 32.09
C TRP A 655 28.95 6.47 31.17
N ARG A 656 28.90 7.68 31.74
CA ARG A 656 29.01 8.94 30.96
C ARG A 656 30.36 9.10 30.28
N THR A 657 31.44 8.74 30.98
CA THR A 657 32.79 8.77 30.40
C THR A 657 32.90 7.83 29.19
N ALA A 658 32.32 6.63 29.30
CA ALA A 658 32.27 5.69 28.18
C ALA A 658 31.40 6.20 27.02
N LEU A 659 30.28 6.86 27.31
CA LEU A 659 29.44 7.51 26.29
C LEU A 659 30.23 8.61 25.55
N GLU A 660 30.99 9.43 26.26
CA GLU A 660 31.82 10.49 25.68
C GLU A 660 32.93 9.90 24.79
N HIS A 661 33.61 8.85 25.25
CA HIS A 661 34.59 8.14 24.41
C HIS A 661 33.95 7.53 23.15
N TRP A 662 32.77 6.93 23.27
CA TRP A 662 32.02 6.41 22.12
C TRP A 662 31.67 7.54 21.13
N ARG A 663 31.21 8.69 21.67
CA ARG A 663 30.83 9.87 20.90
C ARG A 663 32.01 10.41 20.09
N LEU A 664 33.15 10.61 20.75
CA LEU A 664 34.38 11.08 20.11
C LEU A 664 34.88 10.09 19.04
N ARG A 665 34.84 8.79 19.32
CA ARG A 665 35.27 7.74 18.38
C ARG A 665 34.43 7.73 17.09
N LEU A 666 33.11 7.87 17.19
CA LEU A 666 32.20 7.87 16.03
C LEU A 666 31.85 9.29 15.53
N ARG A 667 32.53 10.32 16.06
CA ARG A 667 32.30 11.74 15.71
C ARG A 667 30.84 12.15 15.81
N CYS A 668 30.14 11.58 16.79
CA CYS A 668 28.76 11.92 17.07
C CYS A 668 28.71 13.33 17.71
N PRO A 669 27.83 14.23 17.25
CA PRO A 669 27.71 15.55 17.88
C PRO A 669 27.19 15.42 19.32
N SER A 670 27.42 16.45 20.14
CA SER A 670 26.87 16.47 21.51
C SER A 670 25.35 16.50 21.48
N THR A 671 24.74 17.18 20.53
CA THR A 671 23.28 17.25 20.40
C THR A 671 22.80 16.36 19.25
N VAL A 672 21.84 15.48 19.54
CA VAL A 672 21.30 14.47 18.61
C VAL A 672 19.78 14.31 18.78
N GLU A 673 19.12 13.76 17.76
CA GLU A 673 17.72 13.33 17.81
C GLU A 673 17.65 11.82 18.12
N LEU A 674 17.25 11.44 19.33
CA LEU A 674 16.92 10.04 19.65
C LEU A 674 15.61 9.66 18.97
N ARG A 675 15.65 8.66 18.08
CA ARG A 675 14.50 8.15 17.32
C ARG A 675 14.01 6.80 17.86
N ASP A 676 12.71 6.69 18.08
CA ASP A 676 11.98 5.48 18.47
C ASP A 676 10.68 5.40 17.65
N GLY A 677 10.77 4.77 16.46
CA GLY A 677 9.68 4.80 15.48
C GLY A 677 9.37 6.23 15.02
N ASP A 678 8.10 6.64 15.15
CA ASP A 678 7.63 8.01 14.85
C ASP A 678 8.00 9.04 15.93
N ARG A 679 8.55 8.58 17.07
CA ARG A 679 8.85 9.43 18.21
C ARG A 679 10.29 9.89 18.16
N SER A 680 10.49 11.19 18.29
CA SER A 680 11.82 11.77 18.46
C SER A 680 11.94 12.63 19.71
N LEU A 681 13.16 12.72 20.24
CA LEU A 681 13.57 13.61 21.32
C LEU A 681 14.96 14.17 21.00
N ARG A 682 15.11 15.49 21.01
CA ARG A 682 16.44 16.13 20.96
C ARG A 682 17.12 15.97 22.31
N LEU A 683 18.31 15.39 22.34
CA LEU A 683 19.13 15.16 23.53
C LEU A 683 20.47 15.86 23.35
N THR A 684 20.99 16.39 24.44
CA THR A 684 22.36 16.93 24.56
C THR A 684 23.13 15.94 25.43
N LEU A 685 24.03 15.14 24.86
CA LEU A 685 24.60 13.93 25.47
C LEU A 685 25.59 14.19 26.61
N ASP A 686 26.18 15.38 26.64
CA ASP A 686 27.01 15.91 27.73
C ASP A 686 26.18 16.42 28.92
N GLU A 687 24.88 16.64 28.74
CA GLU A 687 23.95 16.96 29.83
C GLU A 687 23.56 15.68 30.60
N PRO A 688 23.91 15.56 31.90
CA PRO A 688 23.70 14.34 32.69
C PRO A 688 22.26 13.79 32.65
N VAL A 689 21.25 14.66 32.71
CA VAL A 689 19.84 14.20 32.73
C VAL A 689 19.41 13.62 31.37
N HIS A 690 19.93 14.15 30.27
CA HIS A 690 19.66 13.65 28.92
C HIS A 690 20.37 12.32 28.67
N ALA A 691 21.62 12.19 29.16
CA ALA A 691 22.36 10.94 29.14
C ALA A 691 21.59 9.81 29.87
N GLU A 692 20.92 10.12 30.97
CA GLU A 692 20.06 9.15 31.67
C GLU A 692 18.78 8.78 30.90
N VAL A 693 18.20 9.71 30.13
CA VAL A 693 17.11 9.41 29.19
C VAL A 693 17.57 8.38 28.16
N LEU A 694 18.76 8.57 27.59
CA LEU A 694 19.36 7.63 26.64
C LEU A 694 19.67 6.27 27.30
N ARG A 695 20.27 6.25 28.49
CA ARG A 695 20.56 5.02 29.25
C ARG A 695 19.28 4.22 29.54
N THR A 696 18.21 4.89 29.95
CA THR A 696 16.90 4.27 30.18
C THR A 696 16.31 3.69 28.90
N HIS A 697 16.47 4.39 27.78
CA HIS A 697 16.03 3.88 26.47
C HIS A 697 16.82 2.63 26.06
N LEU A 698 18.14 2.65 26.17
CA LEU A 698 19.01 1.50 25.87
C LEU A 698 18.67 0.27 26.74
N ALA A 699 18.43 0.48 28.03
CA ALA A 699 18.04 -0.60 28.94
C ALA A 699 16.71 -1.27 28.54
N ARG A 700 15.79 -0.52 27.93
CA ARG A 700 14.48 -1.01 27.53
C ARG A 700 14.46 -1.62 26.12
N HIS A 701 15.20 -1.04 25.18
CA HIS A 701 15.10 -1.35 23.76
C HIS A 701 16.33 -2.08 23.20
N GLY A 702 17.43 -2.16 23.96
CA GLY A 702 18.68 -2.83 23.57
C GLY A 702 19.57 -2.04 22.60
N GLN A 703 19.02 -1.00 21.96
CA GLN A 703 19.70 -0.13 20.99
C GLN A 703 19.08 1.27 20.99
N ALA A 704 19.83 2.26 20.51
CA ALA A 704 19.39 3.62 20.26
C ALA A 704 19.80 4.05 18.86
N ILE A 705 18.88 4.66 18.11
CA ILE A 705 19.16 5.30 16.83
C ILE A 705 19.17 6.81 17.07
N LEU A 706 20.32 7.43 16.82
CA LEU A 706 20.56 8.85 16.99
C LEU A 706 20.69 9.49 15.61
N GLY A 707 19.93 10.54 15.36
CA GLY A 707 19.97 11.31 14.13
C GLY A 707 20.60 12.68 14.34
N GLU A 708 21.11 13.24 13.26
CA GLU A 708 21.55 14.62 13.19
C GLU A 708 20.40 15.61 13.47
N VAL A 709 20.74 16.74 14.09
CA VAL A 709 19.83 17.86 14.32
C VAL A 709 20.42 19.15 13.79
N ALA A 710 19.54 20.08 13.38
CA ALA A 710 19.94 21.43 13.05
C ALA A 710 20.50 22.16 14.28
N ASP A 711 21.47 23.03 14.03
CA ASP A 711 21.84 24.08 14.97
C ASP A 711 20.62 24.99 15.24
N GLN A 712 20.53 25.51 16.45
CA GLN A 712 19.46 26.41 16.85
C GLN A 712 19.41 27.70 16.02
N THR A 713 20.56 28.21 15.61
CA THR A 713 20.70 29.39 14.74
C THR A 713 20.01 29.17 13.38
N MET A 714 20.00 27.92 12.89
CA MET A 714 19.36 27.53 11.63
C MET A 714 17.83 27.43 11.72
N LEU A 715 17.24 27.68 12.89
CA LEU A 715 15.79 27.80 13.08
C LEU A 715 15.32 29.27 13.11
N GLY A 716 16.23 30.23 12.90
CA GLY A 716 15.94 31.65 13.05
C GLY A 716 14.83 32.15 12.11
N TRP A 717 14.72 31.60 10.90
CA TRP A 717 13.65 31.94 9.95
C TRP A 717 12.24 31.61 10.48
N ALA A 718 12.14 30.61 11.36
CA ALA A 718 10.91 30.16 12.01
C ALA A 718 10.85 30.60 13.49
N GLY A 719 11.52 31.71 13.84
CA GLY A 719 11.50 32.25 15.20
C GLY A 719 12.11 31.33 16.26
N GLY A 720 12.99 30.41 15.85
CA GLY A 720 13.62 29.43 16.74
C GLY A 720 12.77 28.18 17.04
N HIS A 721 11.62 28.01 16.38
CA HIS A 721 10.77 26.84 16.57
C HIS A 721 11.22 25.66 15.69
N VAL A 722 11.24 24.46 16.28
CA VAL A 722 11.37 23.24 15.47
C VAL A 722 10.07 23.02 14.72
N HIS A 723 10.16 22.88 13.41
CA HIS A 723 9.02 22.86 12.51
C HIS A 723 9.25 21.90 11.32
N GLU A 724 8.16 21.63 10.61
CA GLU A 724 8.17 21.11 9.24
C GLU A 724 7.02 21.75 8.45
N ILE A 725 7.18 21.84 7.13
CA ILE A 725 6.12 22.28 6.22
C ILE A 725 5.74 21.11 5.33
N ALA A 726 4.49 20.66 5.45
CA ALA A 726 3.92 19.62 4.60
C ALA A 726 3.30 20.25 3.35
N VAL A 727 3.69 19.73 2.18
CA VAL A 727 3.22 20.18 0.86
C VAL A 727 2.65 18.99 0.08
N PRO A 728 1.35 18.99 -0.25
CA PRO A 728 0.76 18.06 -1.20
C PRO A 728 1.29 18.32 -2.61
N LEU A 729 1.70 17.25 -3.31
CA LEU A 729 2.27 17.30 -4.65
C LEU A 729 1.49 16.38 -5.59
N ALA A 730 1.22 16.83 -6.81
CA ALA A 730 0.61 16.01 -7.87
C ALA A 730 1.62 15.70 -8.96
N SER A 731 1.50 14.54 -9.58
CA SER A 731 2.33 14.12 -10.70
C SER A 731 2.03 14.96 -11.93
N THR A 732 3.07 15.35 -12.67
CA THR A 732 2.96 15.99 -13.99
C THR A 732 2.89 14.99 -15.13
N ARG A 733 3.16 13.71 -14.86
CA ARG A 733 3.00 12.65 -15.85
C ARG A 733 1.52 12.40 -16.12
N PRO A 734 1.15 12.18 -17.39
CA PRO A 734 -0.21 11.78 -17.70
C PRO A 734 -0.54 10.45 -16.99
N PRO A 735 -1.78 10.28 -16.51
CA PRO A 735 -2.27 9.00 -16.03
C PRO A 735 -2.09 7.89 -17.09
N THR A 736 -2.04 6.64 -16.65
CA THR A 736 -2.03 5.51 -17.59
C THR A 736 -3.40 5.34 -18.22
N PRO A 737 -3.50 4.93 -19.50
CA PRO A 737 -4.79 4.67 -20.14
C PRO A 737 -5.64 3.69 -19.34
N SER A 738 -6.94 3.95 -19.30
CA SER A 738 -7.90 3.05 -18.64
C SER A 738 -8.01 1.73 -19.38
N PRO A 739 -8.01 0.58 -18.69
CA PRO A 739 -8.38 -0.67 -19.32
C PRO A 739 -9.84 -0.65 -19.77
N HIS A 740 -10.11 -1.29 -20.92
CA HIS A 740 -11.47 -1.55 -21.36
C HIS A 740 -12.11 -2.62 -20.48
N VAL A 741 -12.99 -2.21 -19.56
CA VAL A 741 -13.60 -3.12 -18.57
C VAL A 741 -15.00 -3.63 -18.94
N THR A 742 -15.71 -2.95 -19.85
CA THR A 742 -17.12 -3.20 -20.17
C THR A 742 -17.39 -4.60 -20.74
N ALA A 743 -16.42 -5.17 -21.45
CA ALA A 743 -16.55 -6.44 -22.17
C ALA A 743 -15.86 -7.63 -21.46
N LEU A 744 -15.32 -7.42 -20.25
CA LEU A 744 -14.52 -8.45 -19.60
C LEU A 744 -15.41 -9.55 -18.99
N PRO A 745 -15.08 -10.84 -19.19
CA PRO A 745 -15.82 -11.94 -18.60
C PRO A 745 -15.73 -11.92 -17.07
N LEU A 746 -16.87 -12.11 -16.42
CA LEU A 746 -16.98 -12.29 -14.97
C LEU A 746 -16.65 -13.74 -14.59
N VAL A 747 -15.63 -13.90 -13.75
CA VAL A 747 -15.12 -15.18 -13.28
C VAL A 747 -15.23 -15.23 -11.75
N THR A 748 -15.73 -16.33 -11.22
CA THR A 748 -15.88 -16.58 -9.78
C THR A 748 -15.11 -17.84 -9.38
N ASN A 749 -14.81 -17.99 -8.09
CA ASN A 749 -14.14 -19.20 -7.60
C ASN A 749 -14.97 -20.48 -7.84
N SER A 750 -16.29 -20.36 -8.02
CA SER A 750 -17.20 -21.48 -8.24
C SER A 750 -17.39 -21.87 -9.71
N ASN A 751 -17.21 -20.93 -10.65
CA ASN A 751 -17.40 -21.18 -12.08
C ASN A 751 -16.08 -21.31 -12.85
N HIS A 752 -14.95 -21.03 -12.21
CA HIS A 752 -13.64 -21.04 -12.85
C HIS A 752 -12.91 -22.38 -12.67
N GLY A 753 -12.46 -22.92 -13.79
CA GLY A 753 -11.55 -24.05 -13.83
C GLY A 753 -12.22 -25.40 -14.10
N HIS A 754 -11.47 -26.28 -14.75
CA HIS A 754 -11.83 -27.65 -15.05
C HIS A 754 -11.13 -28.57 -14.06
N LEU A 755 -11.92 -29.14 -13.14
CA LEU A 755 -11.44 -30.06 -12.11
C LEU A 755 -11.10 -31.44 -12.70
N PRO A 756 -10.07 -32.12 -12.18
CA PRO A 756 -9.74 -33.47 -12.61
C PRO A 756 -10.88 -34.44 -12.30
N GLY A 757 -11.23 -35.29 -13.26
CA GLY A 757 -12.23 -36.35 -13.10
C GLY A 757 -13.68 -35.98 -13.40
N THR A 758 -14.01 -34.68 -13.49
CA THR A 758 -15.40 -34.21 -13.70
C THR A 758 -15.59 -33.33 -14.92
N ALA A 759 -14.52 -32.73 -15.44
CA ALA A 759 -14.56 -31.81 -16.57
C ALA A 759 -13.98 -32.42 -17.85
N ASP A 760 -14.19 -31.72 -18.97
CA ASP A 760 -13.77 -32.16 -20.31
C ASP A 760 -12.25 -32.07 -20.54
N TRP A 761 -11.49 -31.53 -19.59
CA TRP A 761 -10.05 -31.37 -19.68
C TRP A 761 -9.35 -32.11 -18.54
N LEU A 762 -8.45 -33.03 -18.89
CA LEU A 762 -7.46 -33.59 -17.98
C LEU A 762 -6.19 -32.76 -18.04
N TYR A 763 -5.78 -32.17 -16.91
CA TYR A 763 -4.57 -31.37 -16.82
C TYR A 763 -3.51 -32.01 -15.91
N ALA A 764 -2.33 -32.22 -16.49
CA ALA A 764 -1.17 -32.82 -15.84
C ALA A 764 0.04 -31.87 -15.84
N LYS A 765 0.75 -31.79 -14.70
CA LYS A 765 2.08 -31.19 -14.56
C LYS A 765 3.12 -32.32 -14.47
N LEU A 766 4.06 -32.34 -15.41
CA LEU A 766 5.17 -33.31 -15.50
C LEU A 766 6.48 -32.61 -15.14
N TYR A 767 6.97 -32.83 -13.93
CA TYR A 767 8.20 -32.20 -13.43
C TYR A 767 9.44 -32.85 -14.05
N THR A 768 10.17 -32.08 -14.86
CA THR A 768 11.26 -32.57 -15.70
C THR A 768 12.29 -31.46 -15.94
N HIS A 769 13.54 -31.84 -16.21
CA HIS A 769 14.58 -30.90 -16.58
C HIS A 769 14.29 -30.31 -17.99
N PRO A 770 14.48 -29.00 -18.23
CA PRO A 770 14.20 -28.36 -19.52
C PRO A 770 14.80 -29.08 -20.73
N ASP A 771 16.03 -29.59 -20.61
CA ASP A 771 16.73 -30.31 -21.68
C ASP A 771 16.03 -31.60 -22.15
N ARG A 772 15.15 -32.17 -21.31
CA ARG A 772 14.42 -33.40 -21.61
C ARG A 772 13.09 -33.14 -22.32
N VAL A 773 12.60 -31.90 -22.29
CA VAL A 773 11.27 -31.56 -22.81
C VAL A 773 11.17 -31.81 -24.32
N ASN A 774 12.21 -31.50 -25.10
CA ASN A 774 12.20 -31.73 -26.56
C ASN A 774 11.99 -33.21 -26.87
N GLU A 775 12.72 -34.10 -26.20
CA GLU A 775 12.62 -35.54 -26.40
C GLU A 775 11.24 -36.08 -25.97
N ILE A 776 10.72 -35.61 -24.83
CA ILE A 776 9.38 -35.97 -24.36
C ILE A 776 8.33 -35.56 -25.39
N VAL A 777 8.36 -34.31 -25.86
CA VAL A 777 7.37 -33.77 -26.81
C VAL A 777 7.49 -34.42 -28.19
N ALA A 778 8.72 -34.64 -28.68
CA ALA A 778 8.95 -35.16 -30.02
C ALA A 778 8.65 -36.66 -30.12
N HIS A 779 8.96 -37.45 -29.09
CA HIS A 779 8.97 -38.92 -29.19
C HIS A 779 8.07 -39.63 -28.18
N ARG A 780 7.90 -39.12 -26.95
CA ARG A 780 7.18 -39.83 -25.88
C ARG A 780 5.71 -39.43 -25.77
N LEU A 781 5.38 -38.16 -25.95
CA LEU A 781 4.01 -37.65 -25.96
C LEU A 781 3.16 -38.28 -27.08
N PRO A 782 3.65 -38.43 -28.32
CA PRO A 782 2.90 -39.09 -29.40
C PRO A 782 2.45 -40.51 -29.05
N GLN A 783 3.29 -41.29 -28.36
CA GLN A 783 2.96 -42.65 -27.92
C GLN A 783 1.81 -42.67 -26.91
N LEU A 784 1.77 -41.69 -25.98
CA LEU A 784 0.65 -41.53 -25.05
C LEU A 784 -0.64 -41.21 -25.82
N LEU A 785 -0.54 -40.31 -26.79
CA LEU A 785 -1.66 -39.83 -27.59
C LEU A 785 -2.28 -40.94 -28.47
N GLU A 786 -1.46 -41.83 -29.02
CA GLU A 786 -1.92 -43.05 -29.70
C GLU A 786 -2.67 -43.98 -28.74
N THR A 787 -2.11 -44.21 -27.55
CA THR A 787 -2.68 -45.12 -26.54
C THR A 787 -4.04 -44.65 -26.01
N THR A 788 -4.19 -43.34 -25.85
CA THR A 788 -5.42 -42.72 -25.33
C THR A 788 -6.50 -42.52 -26.39
N GLY A 789 -6.14 -42.61 -27.68
CA GLY A 789 -6.98 -42.15 -28.78
C GLY A 789 -7.15 -40.61 -28.80
N SER A 790 -6.42 -39.88 -27.96
CA SER A 790 -6.54 -38.43 -27.76
C SER A 790 -5.56 -37.62 -28.62
N ALA A 791 -4.94 -38.22 -29.64
CA ALA A 791 -3.97 -37.57 -30.52
C ALA A 791 -4.46 -36.30 -31.22
N ALA A 792 -5.78 -36.14 -31.35
CA ALA A 792 -6.39 -34.96 -31.94
C ALA A 792 -6.67 -33.82 -30.94
N HIS A 793 -6.44 -33.97 -29.63
CA HIS A 793 -6.95 -33.01 -28.63
C HIS A 793 -6.05 -32.73 -27.43
N ALA A 794 -4.72 -32.75 -27.63
CA ALA A 794 -3.78 -32.41 -26.56
C ALA A 794 -2.92 -31.20 -26.91
N TRP A 795 -2.65 -30.37 -25.91
CA TRP A 795 -1.68 -29.27 -26.03
C TRP A 795 -0.83 -29.16 -24.77
N TYR A 796 0.36 -28.59 -24.95
CA TYR A 796 1.30 -28.43 -23.86
C TYR A 796 1.89 -27.02 -23.83
N ILE A 797 2.39 -26.64 -22.66
CA ILE A 797 3.24 -25.47 -22.47
C ILE A 797 4.41 -25.83 -21.56
N ARG A 798 5.55 -25.18 -21.78
CA ARG A 798 6.72 -25.29 -20.92
C ARG A 798 6.60 -24.27 -19.80
N TYR A 799 6.76 -24.68 -18.56
CA TYR A 799 6.56 -23.80 -17.42
C TYR A 799 7.82 -23.76 -16.55
N ARG A 800 8.22 -22.53 -16.23
CA ARG A 800 9.33 -22.19 -15.34
C ARG A 800 8.87 -21.07 -14.42
N SER A 801 9.07 -21.24 -13.13
CA SER A 801 8.68 -20.28 -12.10
C SER A 801 9.66 -20.37 -10.93
N PRO A 802 9.93 -19.26 -10.21
CA PRO A 802 10.69 -19.32 -8.97
C PRO A 802 10.04 -20.16 -7.86
N GLN A 803 8.72 -20.38 -7.94
CA GLN A 803 7.92 -21.04 -6.90
C GLN A 803 7.74 -22.54 -7.12
N GLU A 804 7.87 -23.03 -8.36
CA GLU A 804 7.73 -24.44 -8.71
C GLU A 804 8.91 -24.87 -9.58
N ASN A 805 9.41 -26.11 -9.38
CA ASN A 805 10.41 -26.70 -10.26
C ASN A 805 9.93 -26.71 -11.72
N ASP A 806 10.87 -26.62 -12.66
CA ASP A 806 10.60 -26.67 -14.10
C ASP A 806 9.73 -27.90 -14.46
N HIS A 807 8.70 -27.69 -15.27
CA HIS A 807 7.76 -28.74 -15.65
C HIS A 807 7.06 -28.48 -16.99
N LEU A 808 6.57 -29.56 -17.60
CA LEU A 808 5.67 -29.52 -18.74
C LEU A 808 4.23 -29.55 -18.25
N ARG A 809 3.38 -28.66 -18.75
CA ARG A 809 1.94 -28.63 -18.46
C ARG A 809 1.19 -29.18 -19.66
N LEU A 810 0.65 -30.39 -19.53
CA LEU A 810 -0.07 -31.13 -20.57
C LEU A 810 -1.58 -31.09 -20.30
N ARG A 811 -2.38 -30.70 -21.30
CA ARG A 811 -3.83 -30.78 -21.26
C ARG A 811 -4.30 -31.78 -22.31
N LEU A 812 -5.22 -32.66 -21.94
CA LEU A 812 -5.90 -33.58 -22.85
C LEU A 812 -7.40 -33.33 -22.77
N ARG A 813 -8.05 -33.09 -23.90
CA ARG A 813 -9.50 -33.00 -23.98
C ARG A 813 -10.09 -34.42 -23.98
N THR A 814 -11.22 -34.58 -23.30
CA THR A 814 -11.94 -35.84 -23.15
C THR A 814 -13.41 -35.57 -23.39
N SER A 815 -14.11 -36.45 -24.11
CA SER A 815 -15.49 -36.22 -24.54
C SER A 815 -16.53 -36.95 -23.67
N SER A 816 -16.07 -37.83 -22.77
CA SER A 816 -16.92 -38.56 -21.84
C SER A 816 -16.17 -38.91 -20.56
N ARG A 817 -16.92 -39.20 -19.48
CA ARG A 817 -16.36 -39.64 -18.21
C ARG A 817 -15.51 -40.92 -18.33
N GLU A 818 -15.93 -41.86 -19.17
CA GLU A 818 -15.18 -43.11 -19.39
C GLU A 818 -13.85 -42.86 -20.12
N GLU A 819 -13.85 -41.97 -21.12
CA GLU A 819 -12.63 -41.52 -21.78
C GLU A 819 -11.70 -40.80 -20.79
N HIS A 820 -12.26 -39.95 -19.93
CA HIS A 820 -11.49 -39.24 -18.91
C HIS A 820 -10.78 -40.18 -17.94
N LEU A 821 -11.48 -41.21 -17.43
CA LEU A 821 -10.88 -42.21 -16.55
C LEU A 821 -9.78 -43.02 -17.25
N ARG A 822 -9.98 -43.38 -18.52
CA ARG A 822 -8.95 -44.05 -19.33
C ARG A 822 -7.73 -43.15 -19.56
N ALA A 823 -7.95 -41.87 -19.85
CA ALA A 823 -6.87 -40.90 -20.02
C ALA A 823 -6.06 -40.73 -18.73
N VAL A 824 -6.73 -40.67 -17.56
CA VAL A 824 -6.04 -40.62 -16.24
C VAL A 824 -5.15 -41.84 -16.03
N ALA A 825 -5.66 -43.05 -16.29
CA ALA A 825 -4.88 -44.29 -16.15
C ALA A 825 -3.68 -44.30 -17.10
N ALA A 826 -3.89 -43.99 -18.38
CA ALA A 826 -2.85 -43.96 -19.40
C ALA A 826 -1.75 -42.92 -19.11
N VAL A 827 -2.13 -41.71 -18.65
CA VAL A 827 -1.16 -40.68 -18.23
C VAL A 827 -0.34 -41.15 -17.03
N GLY A 828 -0.96 -41.86 -16.09
CA GLY A 828 -0.28 -42.44 -14.92
C GLY A 828 0.77 -43.48 -15.33
N GLU A 829 0.38 -44.45 -16.15
CA GLU A 829 1.29 -45.50 -16.66
C GLU A 829 2.42 -44.91 -17.52
N TRP A 830 2.09 -43.97 -18.40
CA TRP A 830 3.08 -43.25 -19.21
C TRP A 830 4.08 -42.47 -18.36
N ALA A 831 3.61 -41.76 -17.33
CA ALA A 831 4.48 -41.05 -16.41
C ALA A 831 5.35 -42.02 -15.59
N GLN A 832 4.84 -43.20 -15.23
CA GLN A 832 5.63 -44.23 -14.56
C GLN A 832 6.79 -44.72 -15.45
N GLN A 833 6.53 -44.94 -16.74
CA GLN A 833 7.59 -45.30 -17.69
C GLN A 833 8.61 -44.17 -17.84
N LEU A 834 8.17 -42.91 -17.97
CA LEU A 834 9.07 -41.76 -18.03
C LEU A 834 9.94 -41.62 -16.78
N ARG A 835 9.41 -41.98 -15.60
CA ARG A 835 10.20 -42.01 -14.35
C ARG A 835 11.23 -43.13 -14.35
N HIS A 836 10.86 -44.32 -14.83
CA HIS A 836 11.79 -45.45 -14.95
C HIS A 836 12.96 -45.10 -15.88
N ASP A 837 12.67 -44.42 -16.98
CA ASP A 837 13.67 -44.01 -17.98
C ASP A 837 14.46 -42.74 -17.57
N GLY A 838 14.16 -42.13 -16.41
CA GLY A 838 14.88 -40.95 -15.90
C GLY A 838 14.47 -39.60 -16.50
N PHE A 839 13.34 -39.51 -17.23
CA PHE A 839 12.87 -38.26 -17.84
C PHE A 839 12.09 -37.36 -16.88
N VAL A 840 11.28 -37.95 -16.00
CA VAL A 840 10.35 -37.21 -15.12
C VAL A 840 10.61 -37.59 -13.68
N SER A 841 10.44 -36.63 -12.76
CA SER A 841 10.55 -36.88 -11.31
C SER A 841 9.17 -37.09 -10.66
N ARG A 842 8.17 -36.29 -11.07
CA ARG A 842 6.85 -36.23 -10.45
C ARG A 842 5.75 -35.89 -11.48
N LEU A 843 4.58 -36.51 -11.30
CA LEU A 843 3.32 -36.16 -11.98
C LEU A 843 2.36 -35.53 -10.96
N VAL A 844 1.64 -34.48 -11.36
CA VAL A 844 0.52 -33.90 -10.59
C VAL A 844 -0.67 -33.71 -11.53
N LEU A 845 -1.85 -34.20 -11.13
CA LEU A 845 -3.11 -33.82 -11.78
C LEU A 845 -3.66 -32.59 -11.06
N ASP A 846 -4.03 -31.57 -11.82
CA ASP A 846 -4.37 -30.25 -11.30
C ASP A 846 -5.60 -29.67 -12.02
N THR A 847 -6.10 -28.53 -11.55
CA THR A 847 -7.24 -27.82 -12.14
C THR A 847 -6.79 -26.95 -13.31
N TYR A 848 -7.43 -27.10 -14.47
CA TYR A 848 -7.12 -26.26 -15.64
C TYR A 848 -7.97 -24.99 -15.63
N PHE A 849 -7.32 -23.83 -15.58
CA PHE A 849 -7.97 -22.51 -15.65
C PHE A 849 -7.84 -21.93 -17.07
N PRO A 850 -8.92 -21.86 -17.87
CA PRO A 850 -8.86 -21.27 -19.20
C PRO A 850 -8.69 -19.74 -19.14
N GLU A 851 -7.81 -19.19 -19.98
CA GLU A 851 -7.52 -17.75 -20.05
C GLU A 851 -8.59 -16.99 -20.88
N THR A 852 -9.86 -17.09 -20.48
CA THR A 852 -11.02 -16.53 -21.22
C THR A 852 -10.94 -15.02 -21.42
N GLY A 853 -10.33 -14.29 -20.48
CA GLY A 853 -10.12 -12.85 -20.62
C GLY A 853 -9.10 -12.49 -21.71
N ARG A 854 -8.18 -13.41 -22.03
CA ARG A 854 -7.13 -13.21 -23.03
C ARG A 854 -7.54 -13.69 -24.41
N TYR A 855 -8.24 -14.82 -24.50
CA TYR A 855 -8.58 -15.46 -25.77
C TYR A 855 -10.07 -15.35 -26.13
N GLY A 856 -10.88 -14.74 -25.27
CA GLY A 856 -12.32 -14.63 -25.40
C GLY A 856 -13.06 -15.78 -24.72
N PRO A 857 -14.28 -15.56 -24.18
CA PRO A 857 -15.07 -16.60 -23.53
C PRO A 857 -15.82 -17.49 -24.53
N GLY A 858 -16.33 -18.64 -24.06
CA GLY A 858 -17.23 -19.51 -24.83
C GLY A 858 -16.60 -20.05 -26.12
N PRO A 859 -17.28 -19.98 -27.28
CA PRO A 859 -16.78 -20.51 -28.55
C PRO A 859 -15.42 -19.96 -28.99
N ALA A 860 -15.07 -18.73 -28.57
CA ALA A 860 -13.76 -18.16 -28.84
C ALA A 860 -12.65 -18.88 -28.06
N MET A 861 -12.86 -19.21 -26.79
CA MET A 861 -11.91 -19.98 -25.98
C MET A 861 -11.72 -21.38 -26.57
N GLU A 862 -12.82 -22.05 -26.93
CA GLU A 862 -12.77 -23.38 -27.54
C GLU A 862 -11.97 -23.37 -28.85
N ALA A 863 -12.20 -22.38 -29.72
CA ALA A 863 -11.43 -22.23 -30.95
C ALA A 863 -9.95 -21.86 -30.70
N ALA A 864 -9.65 -21.11 -29.62
CA ALA A 864 -8.27 -20.85 -29.22
C ALA A 864 -7.56 -22.13 -28.72
N GLU A 865 -8.26 -23.01 -28.01
CA GLU A 865 -7.74 -24.31 -27.60
C GLU A 865 -7.43 -25.20 -28.81
N GLU A 866 -8.25 -25.17 -29.86
CA GLU A 866 -7.94 -25.83 -31.13
C GLU A 866 -6.67 -25.27 -31.79
N VAL A 867 -6.42 -23.96 -31.69
CA VAL A 867 -5.14 -23.35 -32.12
C VAL A 867 -3.98 -23.88 -31.26
N PHE A 868 -4.17 -24.02 -29.95
CA PHE A 868 -3.12 -24.55 -29.05
C PHE A 868 -2.77 -25.99 -29.36
N ILE A 869 -3.78 -26.82 -29.64
CA ILE A 869 -3.62 -28.20 -30.07
C ILE A 869 -2.86 -28.24 -31.40
N ALA A 870 -3.33 -27.50 -32.42
CA ALA A 870 -2.72 -27.52 -33.74
C ALA A 870 -1.28 -27.01 -33.72
N ASP A 871 -0.96 -26.01 -32.91
CA ASP A 871 0.41 -25.51 -32.73
C ASP A 871 1.29 -26.51 -31.95
N SER A 872 0.79 -27.13 -30.90
CA SER A 872 1.52 -28.21 -30.18
C SER A 872 1.83 -29.40 -31.10
N THR A 873 0.89 -29.81 -31.94
CA THR A 873 1.09 -30.89 -32.93
C THR A 873 2.12 -30.49 -33.98
N ALA A 874 2.02 -29.27 -34.53
CA ALA A 874 3.00 -28.77 -35.49
C ALA A 874 4.41 -28.73 -34.90
N VAL A 875 4.58 -28.25 -33.66
CA VAL A 875 5.89 -28.22 -33.00
C VAL A 875 6.40 -29.62 -32.68
N SER A 876 5.55 -30.55 -32.24
CA SER A 876 5.96 -31.94 -31.99
C SER A 876 6.47 -32.62 -33.28
N SER A 877 5.75 -32.50 -34.40
CA SER A 877 6.20 -33.04 -35.69
C SER A 877 7.47 -32.34 -36.20
N GLN A 878 7.61 -31.01 -36.01
CA GLN A 878 8.84 -30.29 -36.34
C GLN A 878 10.05 -30.84 -35.58
N LEU A 879 9.95 -30.96 -34.25
CA LEU A 879 11.05 -31.44 -33.41
C LEU A 879 11.45 -32.89 -33.74
N ARG A 880 10.49 -33.71 -34.19
CA ARG A 880 10.74 -35.10 -34.58
C ARG A 880 11.45 -35.24 -35.93
N GLN A 881 11.11 -34.38 -36.89
CA GLN A 881 11.45 -34.56 -38.30
C GLN A 881 12.55 -33.62 -38.81
N LEU A 882 12.73 -32.47 -38.17
CA LEU A 882 13.71 -31.46 -38.55
C LEU A 882 14.79 -31.34 -37.47
N PRO A 883 15.92 -32.04 -37.59
CA PRO A 883 17.01 -31.93 -36.62
C PRO A 883 17.71 -30.57 -36.72
N ASP A 884 18.30 -30.11 -35.62
CA ASP A 884 18.99 -28.81 -35.50
C ASP A 884 20.07 -28.60 -36.57
N ALA A 885 20.68 -29.68 -37.07
CA ALA A 885 21.68 -29.65 -38.13
C ALA A 885 21.12 -29.20 -39.49
N VAL A 886 19.82 -29.40 -39.73
CA VAL A 886 19.12 -28.95 -40.96
C VAL A 886 18.69 -27.50 -40.83
N VAL A 887 18.07 -27.15 -39.70
CA VAL A 887 17.55 -25.81 -39.44
C VAL A 887 17.55 -25.51 -37.95
N ALA A 888 18.11 -24.36 -37.57
CA ALA A 888 18.18 -23.97 -36.17
C ALA A 888 16.77 -23.76 -35.57
N PRO A 889 16.51 -24.20 -34.32
CA PRO A 889 15.22 -24.01 -33.65
C PRO A 889 14.72 -22.55 -33.58
N THR A 890 15.63 -21.59 -33.45
CA THR A 890 15.29 -20.15 -33.46
C THR A 890 14.86 -19.64 -34.84
N VAL A 891 15.36 -20.24 -35.93
CA VAL A 891 14.91 -19.97 -37.30
C VAL A 891 13.50 -20.52 -37.49
N LEU A 892 13.24 -21.77 -37.06
CA LEU A 892 11.91 -22.37 -37.12
C LEU A 892 10.88 -21.59 -36.30
N ALA A 893 11.23 -21.17 -35.07
CA ALA A 893 10.36 -20.35 -34.23
C ALA A 893 9.99 -19.02 -34.92
N ALA A 894 10.96 -18.33 -35.52
CA ALA A 894 10.69 -17.08 -36.24
C ALA A 894 9.81 -17.27 -37.49
N ILE A 895 10.02 -18.34 -38.26
CA ILE A 895 9.17 -18.66 -39.42
C ILE A 895 7.76 -19.07 -38.97
N GLY A 896 7.66 -19.83 -37.88
CA GLY A 896 6.40 -20.20 -37.25
C GLY A 896 5.62 -18.98 -36.78
N MET A 897 6.27 -17.97 -36.20
CA MET A 897 5.65 -16.68 -35.86
C MET A 897 5.03 -15.99 -37.09
N ILE A 898 5.74 -15.96 -38.22
CA ILE A 898 5.21 -15.40 -39.47
C ILE A 898 4.00 -16.22 -39.94
N ALA A 899 4.09 -17.55 -39.92
CA ALA A 899 2.99 -18.44 -40.33
C ALA A 899 1.74 -18.31 -39.43
N ILE A 900 1.92 -18.04 -38.13
CA ILE A 900 0.83 -17.77 -37.21
C ILE A 900 0.15 -16.44 -37.53
N ALA A 901 0.94 -15.37 -37.75
CA ALA A 901 0.38 -14.08 -38.15
C ALA A 901 -0.37 -14.17 -39.49
N ASP A 902 0.18 -14.93 -40.44
CA ASP A 902 -0.42 -15.22 -41.76
C ASP A 902 -1.77 -15.92 -41.63
N GLY A 903 -1.82 -17.04 -40.90
CA GLY A 903 -3.06 -17.79 -40.68
C GLY A 903 -4.10 -17.04 -39.85
N PHE A 904 -3.68 -16.19 -38.91
CA PHE A 904 -4.61 -15.41 -38.07
C PHE A 904 -5.20 -14.19 -38.79
N LEU A 905 -4.42 -13.54 -39.66
CA LEU A 905 -4.86 -12.37 -40.42
C LEU A 905 -5.43 -12.71 -41.81
N ASP A 906 -5.42 -14.00 -42.17
CA ASP A 906 -5.91 -14.58 -43.43
C ASP A 906 -5.27 -13.92 -44.67
N SER A 907 -4.03 -13.43 -44.52
CA SER A 907 -3.29 -12.74 -45.57
C SER A 907 -1.82 -12.58 -45.21
N ARG A 908 -0.95 -13.14 -46.06
CA ARG A 908 0.51 -13.01 -45.98
C ARG A 908 0.95 -11.56 -45.93
N GLU A 909 0.36 -10.74 -46.78
CA GLU A 909 0.69 -9.32 -46.87
C GLU A 909 0.31 -8.58 -45.57
N ARG A 910 -0.89 -8.81 -45.03
CA ARG A 910 -1.30 -8.20 -43.75
C ARG A 910 -0.39 -8.64 -42.61
N ALA A 911 0.00 -9.92 -42.57
CA ALA A 911 0.90 -10.45 -41.55
C ALA A 911 2.28 -9.82 -41.58
N LEU A 912 2.87 -9.67 -42.77
CA LEU A 912 4.19 -9.05 -42.91
C LEU A 912 4.14 -7.55 -42.59
N ARG A 913 3.09 -6.82 -43.01
CA ARG A 913 2.91 -5.41 -42.60
C ARG A 913 2.75 -5.28 -41.08
N TRP A 914 1.93 -6.13 -40.46
CA TRP A 914 1.75 -6.14 -39.01
C TRP A 914 3.06 -6.35 -38.24
N LEU A 915 3.92 -7.27 -38.71
CA LEU A 915 5.25 -7.50 -38.13
C LEU A 915 6.21 -6.32 -38.36
N LEU A 916 6.10 -5.64 -39.51
CA LEU A 916 6.90 -4.46 -39.85
C LEU A 916 6.63 -3.29 -38.89
N ASP A 917 5.34 -3.05 -38.61
CA ASP A 917 4.84 -1.91 -37.83
C ASP A 917 5.13 -2.05 -36.33
N ARG A 918 5.58 -3.22 -35.88
CA ARG A 918 5.86 -3.49 -34.46
C ARG A 918 7.35 -3.38 -34.14
N PRO A 919 7.72 -2.67 -33.06
CA PRO A 919 9.09 -2.62 -32.62
C PRO A 919 9.53 -3.98 -32.04
N ALA A 920 10.68 -4.47 -32.49
CA ALA A 920 11.31 -5.70 -31.99
C ALA A 920 12.73 -5.39 -31.47
N PRO A 921 12.88 -4.94 -30.22
CA PRO A 921 14.13 -4.38 -29.70
C PRO A 921 15.23 -5.41 -29.39
N GLY A 922 14.97 -6.71 -29.56
CA GLY A 922 15.95 -7.78 -29.30
C GLY A 922 17.16 -7.73 -30.23
N THR A 923 18.21 -8.50 -29.97
CA THR A 923 19.33 -8.73 -30.92
C THR A 923 19.20 -10.10 -31.55
N ALA A 924 19.48 -10.21 -32.85
CA ALA A 924 19.38 -11.47 -33.58
C ALA A 924 20.72 -11.84 -34.24
N ASP A 925 21.01 -13.14 -34.30
CA ASP A 925 22.17 -13.66 -35.03
C ASP A 925 22.03 -13.38 -36.54
N ARG A 926 23.13 -12.99 -37.18
CA ARG A 926 23.13 -12.59 -38.60
C ARG A 926 22.87 -13.77 -39.54
N HIS A 927 23.43 -14.95 -39.25
CA HIS A 927 23.27 -16.14 -40.08
C HIS A 927 21.85 -16.71 -39.96
N HIS A 928 21.29 -16.72 -38.76
CA HIS A 928 19.89 -17.11 -38.53
C HIS A 928 18.94 -16.12 -39.21
N THR A 929 19.18 -14.81 -39.09
CA THR A 929 18.38 -13.78 -39.76
C THR A 929 18.39 -13.95 -41.28
N ALA A 930 19.57 -14.16 -41.89
CA ALA A 930 19.69 -14.40 -43.32
C ALA A 930 18.96 -15.67 -43.76
N SER A 931 19.01 -16.71 -42.93
CA SER A 931 18.29 -17.97 -43.18
C SER A 931 16.77 -17.80 -43.15
N VAL A 932 16.24 -17.08 -42.16
CA VAL A 932 14.79 -16.74 -42.10
C VAL A 932 14.38 -15.96 -43.33
N ILE A 933 15.12 -14.90 -43.71
CA ILE A 933 14.84 -14.09 -44.90
C ILE A 933 14.81 -14.97 -46.16
N ARG A 934 15.83 -15.82 -46.36
CA ARG A 934 15.90 -16.70 -47.54
C ARG A 934 14.72 -17.65 -47.60
N LEU A 935 14.42 -18.34 -46.49
CA LEU A 935 13.34 -19.34 -46.44
C LEU A 935 11.94 -18.72 -46.61
N VAL A 936 11.75 -17.51 -46.10
CA VAL A 936 10.47 -16.76 -46.22
C VAL A 936 10.27 -16.22 -47.62
N LEU A 937 11.33 -15.70 -48.26
CA LEU A 937 11.23 -15.05 -49.57
C LEU A 937 11.28 -16.00 -50.76
N ALA A 938 11.92 -17.16 -50.62
CA ALA A 938 12.01 -18.17 -51.67
C ALA A 938 10.90 -19.23 -51.58
N GLU A 939 10.05 -19.18 -50.54
CA GLU A 939 8.97 -20.14 -50.25
C GLU A 939 9.42 -21.62 -50.22
N ASN A 940 10.71 -21.86 -50.05
CA ASN A 940 11.37 -23.16 -50.14
C ASN A 940 11.43 -23.91 -48.79
N LEU A 941 10.60 -23.52 -47.82
CA LEU A 941 10.58 -24.18 -46.51
C LEU A 941 10.23 -25.68 -46.62
N ARG A 942 9.34 -26.03 -47.56
CA ARG A 942 8.91 -27.42 -47.82
C ARG A 942 9.97 -28.27 -48.51
N GLU A 943 11.03 -27.65 -49.01
CA GLU A 943 12.16 -28.34 -49.68
C GLU A 943 13.27 -28.74 -48.70
N LEU A 944 13.12 -28.42 -47.40
CA LEU A 944 14.10 -28.78 -46.39
C LEU A 944 14.21 -30.32 -46.23
N PRO A 945 15.44 -30.87 -46.12
CA PRO A 945 15.63 -32.28 -45.82
C PRO A 945 14.92 -32.69 -44.52
N GLY A 946 14.03 -33.68 -44.59
CA GLY A 946 13.20 -34.12 -43.45
C GLY A 946 11.82 -33.47 -43.37
N TRP A 947 11.47 -32.56 -44.28
CA TRP A 947 10.10 -32.05 -44.39
C TRP A 947 9.15 -33.12 -44.96
N THR A 948 8.19 -33.59 -44.16
CA THR A 948 7.26 -34.66 -44.59
C THR A 948 5.85 -34.15 -44.91
N ASP A 949 5.01 -35.04 -45.46
CA ASP A 949 3.57 -34.78 -45.62
C ASP A 949 2.86 -34.59 -44.28
N GLU A 950 3.24 -35.33 -43.24
CA GLU A 950 2.69 -35.17 -41.88
C GLU A 950 2.90 -33.74 -41.38
N LEU A 951 4.12 -33.22 -41.50
CA LEU A 951 4.46 -31.85 -41.11
C LEU A 951 3.71 -30.81 -41.95
N THR A 952 3.55 -31.08 -43.24
CA THR A 952 2.74 -30.23 -44.14
C THR A 952 1.29 -30.17 -43.69
N GLN A 953 0.69 -31.31 -43.30
CA GLN A 953 -0.69 -31.34 -42.80
C GLN A 953 -0.81 -30.65 -41.44
N ALA A 954 0.15 -30.83 -40.54
CA ALA A 954 0.14 -30.15 -39.23
C ALA A 954 0.17 -28.61 -39.39
N TRP A 955 0.97 -28.08 -40.32
CA TRP A 955 0.99 -26.64 -40.61
C TRP A 955 -0.30 -26.13 -41.23
N LYS A 956 -0.92 -26.91 -42.14
CA LYS A 956 -2.23 -26.58 -42.72
C LYS A 956 -3.33 -26.57 -41.67
N ALA A 957 -3.35 -27.57 -40.78
CA ALA A 957 -4.30 -27.64 -39.67
C ALA A 957 -4.17 -26.43 -38.74
N ARG A 958 -2.94 -26.02 -38.39
CA ARG A 958 -2.68 -24.80 -37.61
C ARG A 958 -3.22 -23.54 -38.29
N ALA A 959 -2.97 -23.38 -39.60
CA ALA A 959 -3.49 -22.23 -40.34
C ALA A 959 -5.03 -22.22 -40.37
N ALA A 960 -5.67 -23.38 -40.58
CA ALA A 960 -7.12 -23.50 -40.56
C ALA A 960 -7.72 -23.19 -39.18
N ALA A 961 -7.08 -23.66 -38.10
CA ALA A 961 -7.49 -23.38 -36.72
C ALA A 961 -7.38 -21.87 -36.41
N LEU A 962 -6.30 -21.21 -36.83
CA LEU A 962 -6.12 -19.77 -36.64
C LEU A 962 -7.19 -18.96 -37.37
N ALA A 963 -7.50 -19.31 -38.62
CA ALA A 963 -8.54 -18.66 -39.40
C ALA A 963 -9.94 -18.89 -38.79
N ALA A 964 -10.22 -20.10 -38.28
CA ALA A 964 -11.46 -20.40 -37.57
C ALA A 964 -11.58 -19.60 -36.27
N TYR A 965 -10.50 -19.53 -35.48
CA TYR A 965 -10.46 -18.75 -34.25
C TYR A 965 -10.67 -17.25 -34.50
N ARG A 966 -10.02 -16.67 -35.53
CA ARG A 966 -10.21 -15.26 -35.87
C ARG A 966 -11.67 -14.90 -36.14
N LYS A 967 -12.45 -15.82 -36.73
CA LYS A 967 -13.89 -15.66 -37.01
C LYS A 967 -14.75 -15.69 -35.74
N GLN A 968 -14.32 -16.38 -34.69
CA GLN A 968 -15.01 -16.45 -33.41
C GLN A 968 -14.65 -15.28 -32.48
N LEU A 969 -13.54 -14.59 -32.75
CA LEU A 969 -13.08 -13.48 -31.91
C LEU A 969 -13.99 -12.26 -32.07
N SER A 970 -14.58 -11.81 -30.97
CA SER A 970 -15.42 -10.61 -30.95
C SER A 970 -14.62 -9.36 -31.31
N ALA A 971 -15.32 -8.31 -31.78
CA ALA A 971 -14.71 -7.01 -32.07
C ALA A 971 -14.21 -6.28 -30.81
N GLU A 972 -14.66 -6.68 -29.63
CA GLU A 972 -14.31 -6.09 -28.34
C GLU A 972 -12.97 -6.61 -27.80
N ILE A 973 -12.51 -7.76 -28.29
CA ILE A 973 -11.21 -8.31 -27.91
C ILE A 973 -10.15 -7.74 -28.86
N ASP A 974 -9.08 -7.22 -28.26
CA ASP A 974 -7.92 -6.73 -28.98
C ASP A 974 -7.22 -7.88 -29.73
N ALA A 975 -7.54 -8.03 -31.02
CA ALA A 975 -6.95 -9.02 -31.90
C ALA A 975 -5.42 -8.92 -32.00
N ASP A 976 -4.89 -7.72 -31.80
CA ASP A 976 -3.47 -7.41 -31.84
C ASP A 976 -2.75 -7.92 -30.58
N ALA A 977 -3.39 -7.83 -29.41
CA ALA A 977 -2.93 -8.43 -28.15
C ALA A 977 -3.08 -9.97 -28.14
N VAL A 978 -4.14 -10.48 -28.76
CA VAL A 978 -4.32 -11.93 -28.97
C VAL A 978 -3.21 -12.49 -29.85
N LEU A 979 -2.90 -11.84 -30.97
CA LEU A 979 -1.83 -12.30 -31.86
C LEU A 979 -0.47 -12.28 -31.15
N GLU A 980 -0.14 -11.23 -30.37
CA GLU A 980 1.06 -11.22 -29.52
C GLU A 980 1.15 -12.43 -28.59
N SER A 981 0.01 -12.80 -28.03
CA SER A 981 -0.13 -13.93 -27.12
C SER A 981 0.12 -15.26 -27.84
N LEU A 982 -0.43 -15.44 -29.03
CA LEU A 982 -0.20 -16.62 -29.85
C LEU A 982 1.29 -16.75 -30.25
N LEU A 983 1.95 -15.64 -30.61
CA LEU A 983 3.38 -15.64 -30.92
C LEU A 983 4.23 -16.02 -29.70
N HIS A 984 3.88 -15.50 -28.52
CA HIS A 984 4.54 -15.86 -27.27
C HIS A 984 4.36 -17.35 -26.93
N MET A 985 3.13 -17.87 -27.03
CA MET A 985 2.84 -19.28 -26.74
C MET A 985 3.52 -20.23 -27.75
N HIS A 986 3.65 -19.81 -29.01
CA HIS A 986 4.41 -20.57 -29.99
C HIS A 986 5.90 -20.66 -29.63
N HIS A 987 6.53 -19.52 -29.29
CA HIS A 987 7.92 -19.51 -28.82
C HIS A 987 8.09 -20.41 -27.58
N ASN A 988 7.17 -20.32 -26.61
CA ASN A 988 7.17 -21.17 -25.43
C ASN A 988 7.17 -22.67 -25.78
N ARG A 989 6.35 -23.10 -26.75
CA ARG A 989 6.28 -24.52 -27.15
C ARG A 989 7.56 -25.00 -27.83
N VAL A 990 8.18 -24.16 -28.66
CA VAL A 990 9.40 -24.50 -29.41
C VAL A 990 10.65 -24.45 -28.52
N LEU A 991 10.87 -23.33 -27.82
CA LEU A 991 12.14 -23.00 -27.16
C LEU A 991 12.03 -22.85 -25.63
N GLY A 992 10.81 -22.75 -25.09
CA GLY A 992 10.58 -22.53 -23.66
C GLY A 992 10.59 -21.07 -23.24
N VAL A 993 10.65 -20.85 -21.93
CA VAL A 993 10.53 -19.51 -21.32
C VAL A 993 11.89 -18.81 -21.36
N ASP A 994 12.16 -18.11 -22.47
CA ASP A 994 13.35 -17.27 -22.65
C ASP A 994 13.01 -15.97 -23.39
N ARG A 995 12.96 -14.86 -22.65
CA ARG A 995 12.61 -13.53 -23.18
C ARG A 995 13.63 -12.99 -24.19
N VAL A 996 14.91 -13.31 -24.02
CA VAL A 996 15.97 -12.83 -24.92
C VAL A 996 15.85 -13.56 -26.27
N SER A 997 15.68 -14.88 -26.21
CA SER A 997 15.43 -15.71 -27.38
C SER A 997 14.12 -15.31 -28.09
N GLU A 998 13.05 -15.03 -27.34
CA GLU A 998 11.77 -14.59 -27.92
C GLU A 998 11.94 -13.27 -28.67
N ALA A 999 12.60 -12.27 -28.05
CA ALA A 999 12.87 -10.99 -28.68
C ALA A 999 13.75 -11.11 -29.93
N SER A 1000 14.72 -12.03 -29.93
CA SER A 1000 15.53 -12.38 -31.09
C SER A 1000 14.70 -12.95 -32.23
N CYS A 1001 13.82 -13.93 -31.94
CA CYS A 1001 12.93 -14.54 -32.93
C CYS A 1001 11.98 -13.52 -33.55
N ARG A 1002 11.38 -12.65 -32.71
CA ARG A 1002 10.53 -11.54 -33.17
C ARG A 1002 11.27 -10.57 -34.08
N ARG A 1003 12.53 -10.24 -33.74
CA ARG A 1003 13.37 -9.40 -34.61
C ARG A 1003 13.65 -10.07 -35.94
N MET A 1004 13.95 -11.37 -35.97
CA MET A 1004 14.17 -12.10 -37.24
C MET A 1004 12.92 -12.12 -38.11
N ALA A 1005 11.74 -12.38 -37.52
CA ALA A 1005 10.46 -12.33 -38.22
C ALA A 1005 10.20 -10.94 -38.84
N ARG A 1006 10.46 -9.87 -38.08
CA ARG A 1006 10.37 -8.49 -38.57
C ARG A 1006 11.37 -8.20 -39.69
N GLN A 1007 12.61 -8.66 -39.61
CA GLN A 1007 13.61 -8.44 -40.68
C GLN A 1007 13.20 -9.14 -41.99
N ALA A 1008 12.56 -10.29 -41.92
CA ALA A 1008 11.97 -10.94 -43.10
C ALA A 1008 10.83 -10.09 -43.71
N ALA A 1009 9.98 -9.48 -42.89
CA ALA A 1009 8.97 -8.54 -43.35
C ALA A 1009 9.57 -7.28 -44.00
N VAL A 1010 10.64 -6.71 -43.42
CA VAL A 1010 11.39 -5.59 -44.01
C VAL A 1010 11.94 -5.98 -45.38
N ALA A 1011 12.58 -7.15 -45.50
CA ALA A 1011 13.16 -7.63 -46.76
C ALA A 1011 12.09 -7.91 -47.82
N TRP A 1012 10.93 -8.42 -47.43
CA TRP A 1012 9.79 -8.61 -48.32
C TRP A 1012 9.23 -7.28 -48.83
N HIS A 1013 9.03 -6.30 -47.92
CA HIS A 1013 8.55 -4.97 -48.29
C HIS A 1013 9.52 -4.26 -49.26
N ALA A 1014 10.82 -4.39 -49.03
CA ALA A 1014 11.86 -3.83 -49.92
C ALA A 1014 11.88 -4.46 -51.33
N ARG A 1015 11.38 -5.71 -51.49
CA ARG A 1015 11.23 -6.36 -52.80
C ARG A 1015 9.98 -5.91 -53.56
N GLY A 1016 8.89 -5.57 -52.87
CA GLY A 1016 7.63 -5.11 -53.47
C GLY A 1016 7.63 -3.63 -53.91
N VAL A 1017 8.66 -2.86 -53.54
CA VAL A 1017 8.86 -1.45 -53.94
C VAL A 1017 9.79 -1.33 -55.17
N ARG A 1018 10.23 -2.45 -55.75
CA ARG A 1018 11.06 -2.49 -56.97
C ARG A 1018 10.27 -2.82 -58.22
#